data_AF-A0A3B8HVF7-F1
#
_entry.id   AF-A0A3B8HVF7-F1
#
_cell.length_a   1.000
_cell.length_b   1.000
_cell.length_c   1.000
_cell.angle_alpha   90.00
_cell.angle_beta   90.00
_cell.angle_gamma   90.00
#
_symmetry.space_group_name_H-M   'P 1'
#
loop_
_entity.id
_entity.type
_entity.pdbx_description
1 polymer ?
#
loop_
_entity_poly.entity_id
_entity_poly.type
_entity_poly.pdbx_seq_one_letter_code
_entity_poly.pdbx_strand_id
1 'polypeptide(L)'
;MNSSTYFWLPTAELSPTEWLERHQAARLSFSGPRDTRIPTYLPHLVKELCSLRSSLELLRWNYPSGSEKLQPFCRTLLQDDASGVPESERQALARLVGRGLARVDWRELDILEMILSCLKELVNPETNAGAAGWERTALGEELDALTRLRGQDRPAYERAVHGLISEARASFIGLNWAFQYLRGIPARRARLDNEALGLLIGALRLILGLNLEEALVVEMALADPASVWSGMHGEAQQRWQQQGISVPLKPFEKASLFLLEGLPLEDSGHAGFVRYLCEHEDAYRRLLSGCYAAPAVQFSRLLEEMERYNRLPENAARRVWYDDEEQWVFMAALLLRPDAVAAIVDRERHKDIYLVISGLGPKAYLPRTLHEVQNIFGYITPEAFQQVVACLQLDPVDVIRVIASYKQYSADPGGDIIIYICKGTACFLRGQPELSRKLSVEIQAEEGELGCHGIQFVEMDCFGVCHLAPVVKTRDTFLGKQRADDIPGLLEQLRKGPSYENRVMFLDRIRRMLAPGHRSEPLESMRIVELIEDGPGPQPLPDVRGQTLAVDSTGQVHARENGASQPLGRLLPEALVFGYATPDGQTRWGGAILDEAGQLKAMVNYPAPHLHRDLAATVKPRAFVDQGGVWVERVDGALRIGTYNANTAIVQSDAGTYRLVRLSGPPSQALPERERGLAAEGAVGSGSDHAEFVRRQDRLVLGFAAGTDPDEIQSYLEQGGYEAVYRVLGQRGEPAWEPQVVIQEVSRARLRGRGGAGFPTGRKWEGMRRAQCTVEPDDHNQDDLKLIVANGDEGDPGAFMDRTLIQERPHQVIEGMILAAVAVGARYGVIYVRKEYEDAVRRLEHALFQSRRRGFLGENIFGIEGLHFDIDIRLGAGAFVAGEKRAIMRAIEGEPAEPTLNAVSNTVRGLWGKPTLLNNVETFANVPVIIQRGGEWYARQGTERSGGSKIFSVAGIVNQTGLVEARFGRTLNDIIAISGGIQQGKVLAGVQIGGPSGAILSLTGVRSYLLHTPLDFDAFDQVGAMLGSGGLVFIGEDDDVVRLARHFTDWLAEESCGQCPPCLQGTVSLGRTLDTILHGEGLSEHIHALWAKSDAIKAGSQCGLGMTAANPVTSALRFFPQSFLWYLLVNPRMDRLELFAGLEALRLLTRENIERVVARRRQIIGYTFTLRRHLLRYLVSELGRLDRYRAPRERQSEHLLELLQVTSHEVGVRDVHLECSLEDMEQHHLVLGDMIYDPAVAVPTG
;
A
#
# COMPACT_ATOMS: atom_id res chain seq x y z
N MET A 1 32.40 -17.56 -33.86
CA MET A 1 31.65 -16.39 -34.36
C MET A 1 32.68 -15.31 -34.71
N ASN A 2 32.72 -14.80 -35.94
CA ASN A 2 33.65 -13.73 -36.30
C ASN A 2 33.27 -12.44 -35.54
N SER A 3 34.26 -11.81 -34.91
CA SER A 3 34.17 -10.64 -34.04
C SER A 3 33.86 -9.30 -34.77
N SER A 4 33.47 -9.33 -36.05
CA SER A 4 33.52 -8.14 -36.90
C SER A 4 32.16 -7.53 -37.29
N THR A 5 31.05 -7.92 -36.64
CA THR A 5 29.76 -7.25 -36.89
C THR A 5 28.98 -7.09 -35.59
N TYR A 6 28.92 -5.85 -35.10
CA TYR A 6 28.13 -5.42 -33.94
C TYR A 6 26.63 -5.42 -34.25
N PHE A 7 26.10 -6.60 -34.57
CA PHE A 7 24.78 -6.78 -35.19
C PHE A 7 23.61 -6.24 -34.33
N TRP A 8 23.76 -6.15 -33.02
CA TRP A 8 22.72 -5.63 -32.10
C TRP A 8 22.96 -4.19 -31.63
N LEU A 9 24.05 -3.52 -32.02
CA LEU A 9 24.22 -2.10 -31.71
C LEU A 9 23.30 -1.26 -32.61
N PRO A 10 22.61 -0.25 -32.05
CA PRO A 10 21.86 0.70 -32.87
C PRO A 10 22.81 1.38 -33.87
N THR A 11 22.41 1.39 -35.14
CA THR A 11 23.04 2.22 -36.19
C THR A 11 22.37 3.59 -36.19
N ALA A 12 22.93 4.65 -36.77
CA ALA A 12 22.24 5.96 -36.78
C ALA A 12 20.94 5.97 -37.61
N GLU A 13 20.83 5.08 -38.60
CA GLU A 13 19.70 4.95 -39.53
C GLU A 13 19.25 3.50 -39.67
N LEU A 14 18.52 2.98 -38.68
CA LEU A 14 17.96 1.63 -38.73
C LEU A 14 16.77 1.57 -39.71
N SER A 15 16.97 0.90 -40.85
CA SER A 15 15.91 0.69 -41.85
C SER A 15 14.91 -0.38 -41.40
N PRO A 16 13.65 -0.37 -41.89
CA PRO A 16 12.67 -1.43 -41.59
C PRO A 16 13.16 -2.84 -41.95
N THR A 17 13.85 -3.00 -43.08
CA THR A 17 14.42 -4.28 -43.52
C THR A 17 15.49 -4.78 -42.55
N GLU A 18 16.43 -3.90 -42.17
CA GLU A 18 17.48 -4.23 -41.19
C GLU A 18 16.90 -4.55 -39.81
N TRP A 19 15.84 -3.83 -39.40
CA TRP A 19 15.12 -4.13 -38.16
C TRP A 19 14.47 -5.52 -38.18
N LEU A 20 13.83 -5.91 -39.29
CA LEU A 20 13.22 -7.23 -39.46
C LEU A 20 14.27 -8.35 -39.48
N GLU A 21 15.42 -8.14 -40.12
CA GLU A 21 16.54 -9.10 -40.08
C GLU A 21 17.05 -9.31 -38.65
N ARG A 22 17.21 -8.23 -37.88
CA ARG A 22 17.60 -8.29 -36.46
C ARG A 22 16.56 -8.98 -35.60
N HIS A 23 15.27 -8.72 -35.85
CA HIS A 23 14.17 -9.40 -35.18
C HIS A 23 14.19 -10.91 -35.44
N GLN A 24 14.36 -11.34 -36.70
CA GLN A 24 14.46 -12.76 -37.06
C GLN A 24 15.69 -13.43 -36.44
N ALA A 25 16.84 -12.75 -36.44
CA ALA A 25 18.05 -13.27 -35.81
C ALA A 25 17.90 -13.42 -34.29
N ALA A 26 17.28 -12.45 -33.60
CA ALA A 26 16.96 -12.56 -32.18
C ALA A 26 16.06 -13.78 -31.91
N ARG A 27 15.05 -13.98 -32.76
CA ARG A 27 14.11 -15.10 -32.71
C ARG A 27 14.78 -16.46 -32.90
N LEU A 28 15.77 -16.56 -33.80
CA LEU A 28 16.57 -17.77 -34.02
C LEU A 28 17.58 -18.04 -32.90
N SER A 29 18.02 -17.00 -32.19
CA SER A 29 18.99 -17.11 -31.08
C SER A 29 18.37 -17.51 -29.74
N PHE A 30 17.04 -17.61 -29.65
CA PHE A 30 16.35 -17.94 -28.42
C PHE A 30 16.55 -19.41 -28.04
N SER A 31 17.02 -19.66 -26.81
CA SER A 31 17.38 -21.00 -26.33
C SER A 31 16.35 -21.67 -25.42
N GLY A 32 15.16 -21.07 -25.28
CA GLY A 32 14.06 -21.56 -24.45
C GLY A 32 13.82 -20.70 -23.19
N PRO A 33 12.63 -20.82 -22.56
CA PRO A 33 12.34 -20.12 -21.30
C PRO A 33 13.24 -20.67 -20.17
N ARG A 34 13.82 -19.77 -19.38
CA ARG A 34 14.66 -20.12 -18.23
C ARG A 34 13.97 -19.87 -16.89
N ASP A 35 13.18 -18.80 -16.79
CA ASP A 35 12.43 -18.46 -15.58
C ASP A 35 11.43 -19.56 -15.19
N THR A 36 11.58 -20.10 -13.99
CA THR A 36 10.82 -21.25 -13.50
C THR A 36 9.35 -20.94 -13.21
N ARG A 37 8.96 -19.66 -13.18
CA ARG A 37 7.56 -19.24 -13.02
C ARG A 37 6.76 -19.37 -14.31
N ILE A 38 7.43 -19.47 -15.45
CA ILE A 38 6.79 -19.62 -16.76
C ILE A 38 6.34 -21.08 -16.91
N PRO A 39 5.05 -21.33 -17.20
CA PRO A 39 4.59 -22.67 -17.52
C PRO A 39 5.34 -23.29 -18.72
N THR A 40 5.71 -24.56 -18.61
CA THR A 40 6.48 -25.29 -19.63
C THR A 40 5.76 -25.43 -20.97
N TYR A 41 4.44 -25.21 -20.99
CA TYR A 41 3.61 -25.21 -22.18
C TYR A 41 3.52 -23.84 -22.87
N LEU A 42 4.26 -22.80 -22.44
CA LEU A 42 4.33 -21.49 -23.10
C LEU A 42 5.64 -21.19 -23.88
N PRO A 43 6.38 -22.18 -24.43
CA PRO A 43 7.71 -21.90 -24.99
C PRO A 43 7.67 -21.00 -26.22
N HIS A 44 6.60 -21.03 -27.02
CA HIS A 44 6.52 -20.24 -28.25
C HIS A 44 6.15 -18.79 -27.93
N LEU A 45 5.23 -18.59 -26.99
CA LEU A 45 4.86 -17.27 -26.48
C LEU A 45 6.06 -16.53 -25.91
N VAL A 46 6.89 -17.20 -25.11
CA VAL A 46 8.08 -16.59 -24.52
C VAL A 46 9.10 -16.22 -25.60
N LYS A 47 9.33 -17.11 -26.57
CA LYS A 47 10.20 -16.85 -27.72
C LYS A 47 9.79 -15.58 -28.46
N GLU A 48 8.51 -15.46 -28.82
CA GLU A 48 8.01 -14.28 -29.53
C GLU A 48 8.06 -13.02 -28.66
N LEU A 49 7.70 -13.13 -27.39
CA LEU A 49 7.75 -12.04 -26.43
C LEU A 49 9.17 -11.47 -26.28
N CYS A 50 10.16 -12.32 -26.02
CA CYS A 50 11.56 -11.92 -25.87
C CYS A 50 12.10 -11.28 -27.15
N SER A 51 11.74 -11.84 -28.31
CA SER A 51 12.19 -11.35 -29.62
C SER A 51 11.59 -9.97 -29.93
N LEU A 52 10.29 -9.78 -29.71
CA LEU A 52 9.61 -8.50 -29.91
C LEU A 52 10.08 -7.46 -28.90
N ARG A 53 10.26 -7.83 -27.62
CA ARG A 53 10.79 -6.95 -26.58
C ARG A 53 12.15 -6.39 -26.98
N SER A 54 13.06 -7.26 -27.43
CA SER A 54 14.41 -6.88 -27.86
C SER A 54 14.38 -5.98 -29.10
N SER A 55 13.49 -6.29 -30.05
CA SER A 55 13.37 -5.57 -31.31
C SER A 55 12.77 -4.17 -31.13
N LEU A 56 11.76 -4.01 -30.26
CA LEU A 56 11.14 -2.71 -30.00
C LEU A 56 12.11 -1.70 -29.37
N GLU A 57 13.06 -2.18 -28.57
CA GLU A 57 14.07 -1.32 -27.95
C GLU A 57 15.10 -0.79 -28.94
N LEU A 58 15.51 -1.62 -29.90
CA LEU A 58 16.39 -1.16 -30.99
C LEU A 58 15.78 0.07 -31.68
N LEU A 59 14.47 0.05 -31.96
CA LEU A 59 13.81 1.18 -32.59
C LEU A 59 13.74 2.40 -31.69
N ARG A 60 13.62 2.23 -30.38
CA ARG A 60 13.49 3.34 -29.43
C ARG A 60 14.73 4.22 -29.38
N TRP A 61 15.90 3.62 -29.53
CA TRP A 61 17.17 4.36 -29.56
C TRP A 61 17.38 5.11 -30.87
N ASN A 62 16.88 4.54 -31.96
CA ASN A 62 16.91 5.13 -33.29
C ASN A 62 15.85 6.20 -33.51
N TYR A 63 14.68 6.00 -32.92
CA TYR A 63 13.48 6.79 -33.07
C TYR A 63 12.91 7.09 -31.68
N PRO A 64 13.45 8.11 -30.99
CA PRO A 64 12.92 8.56 -29.70
C PRO A 64 11.44 8.93 -29.82
N SER A 65 10.75 8.90 -28.68
CA SER A 65 9.31 9.20 -28.63
C SER A 65 9.01 10.59 -29.19
N GLY A 66 8.00 10.67 -30.06
CA GLY A 66 7.67 11.92 -30.78
C GLY A 66 8.52 12.22 -32.02
N SER A 67 9.43 11.33 -32.42
CA SER A 67 10.25 11.51 -33.63
C SER A 67 9.41 11.62 -34.90
N GLU A 68 9.59 12.70 -35.67
CA GLU A 68 8.96 12.87 -37.00
C GLU A 68 9.35 11.76 -37.98
N LYS A 69 10.45 11.04 -37.73
CA LYS A 69 10.92 9.91 -38.55
C LYS A 69 10.14 8.61 -38.29
N LEU A 70 9.37 8.51 -37.21
CA LEU A 70 8.59 7.32 -36.86
C LEU A 70 7.47 7.03 -37.87
N GLN A 71 6.77 8.07 -38.31
CA GLN A 71 5.69 7.96 -39.30
C GLN A 71 6.22 7.47 -40.67
N PRO A 72 7.32 8.05 -41.21
CA PRO A 72 8.04 7.47 -42.33
C PRO A 72 8.48 6.02 -42.11
N PHE A 73 9.05 5.68 -40.94
CA PHE A 73 9.47 4.31 -40.64
C PHE A 73 8.31 3.31 -40.73
N CYS A 74 7.17 3.62 -40.07
CA CYS A 74 5.98 2.77 -40.11
C CYS A 74 5.42 2.65 -41.53
N ARG A 75 5.44 3.73 -42.32
CA ARG A 75 5.00 3.72 -43.72
C ARG A 75 5.90 2.83 -44.59
N THR A 76 7.21 2.93 -44.43
CA THR A 76 8.17 2.10 -45.16
C THR A 76 8.08 0.63 -44.72
N LEU A 77 7.87 0.36 -43.44
CA LEU A 77 7.64 -1.00 -42.94
C LEU A 77 6.40 -1.66 -43.58
N LEU A 78 5.33 -0.90 -43.84
CA LEU A 78 4.16 -1.40 -44.56
C LEU A 78 4.43 -1.67 -46.05
N GLN A 79 5.46 -1.07 -46.64
CA GLN A 79 5.81 -1.18 -48.05
C GLN A 79 7.00 -2.12 -48.31
N ASP A 80 7.58 -2.71 -47.24
CA ASP A 80 8.80 -3.51 -47.33
C ASP A 80 8.52 -4.95 -47.80
N ASP A 81 8.51 -5.13 -49.13
CA ASP A 81 8.38 -6.45 -49.76
C ASP A 81 9.70 -7.24 -49.82
N ALA A 82 10.84 -6.61 -49.49
CA ALA A 82 12.16 -7.24 -49.59
C ALA A 82 12.47 -8.21 -48.43
N SER A 83 11.84 -8.04 -47.26
CA SER A 83 12.09 -8.84 -46.06
C SER A 83 11.43 -10.22 -46.04
N GLY A 84 10.52 -10.51 -46.98
CA GLY A 84 9.78 -11.78 -47.04
C GLY A 84 8.74 -11.99 -45.92
N VAL A 85 8.46 -10.96 -45.10
CA VAL A 85 7.46 -10.99 -44.03
C VAL A 85 6.06 -10.72 -44.61
N PRO A 86 5.02 -11.50 -44.26
CA PRO A 86 3.66 -11.29 -44.79
C PRO A 86 3.07 -9.90 -44.46
N GLU A 87 2.29 -9.34 -45.37
CA GLU A 87 1.67 -8.01 -45.22
C GLU A 87 0.87 -7.84 -43.92
N SER A 88 0.08 -8.84 -43.55
CA SER A 88 -0.68 -8.83 -42.29
C SER A 88 0.21 -8.67 -41.04
N GLU A 89 1.42 -9.22 -41.10
CA GLU A 89 2.38 -9.22 -40.00
C GLU A 89 3.10 -7.88 -39.95
N ARG A 90 3.48 -7.33 -41.10
CA ARG A 90 3.97 -5.94 -41.22
C ARG A 90 2.96 -4.93 -40.66
N GLN A 91 1.68 -5.11 -40.91
CA GLN A 91 0.61 -4.25 -40.37
C GLN A 91 0.50 -4.32 -38.83
N ALA A 92 0.54 -5.52 -38.25
CA ALA A 92 0.49 -5.68 -36.80
C ALA A 92 1.75 -5.12 -36.13
N LEU A 93 2.93 -5.38 -36.70
CA LEU A 93 4.19 -4.83 -36.24
C LEU A 93 4.23 -3.29 -36.34
N ALA A 94 3.75 -2.71 -37.44
CA ALA A 94 3.66 -1.25 -37.59
C ALA A 94 2.76 -0.61 -36.52
N ARG A 95 1.63 -1.25 -36.17
CA ARG A 95 0.78 -0.82 -35.05
C ARG A 95 1.50 -0.95 -33.70
N LEU A 96 2.20 -2.05 -33.46
CA LEU A 96 2.97 -2.26 -32.23
C LEU A 96 4.07 -1.22 -32.08
N VAL A 97 4.83 -0.94 -33.15
CA VAL A 97 5.89 0.08 -33.20
C VAL A 97 5.32 1.47 -32.95
N GLY A 98 4.25 1.85 -33.67
CA GLY A 98 3.60 3.15 -33.49
C GLY A 98 3.08 3.36 -32.06
N ARG A 99 2.43 2.35 -31.47
CA ARG A 99 1.95 2.41 -30.09
C ARG A 99 3.10 2.42 -29.07
N GLY A 100 4.14 1.62 -29.30
CA GLY A 100 5.29 1.49 -28.41
C GLY A 100 6.08 2.79 -28.31
N LEU A 101 6.44 3.34 -29.47
CA LEU A 101 7.30 4.52 -29.54
C LEU A 101 6.58 5.84 -29.26
N ALA A 102 5.25 5.85 -29.16
CA ALA A 102 4.51 7.04 -28.72
C ALA A 102 4.71 7.38 -27.23
N ARG A 103 5.31 6.48 -26.43
CA ARG A 103 5.52 6.68 -24.98
C ARG A 103 7.01 6.75 -24.66
N VAL A 104 7.39 7.54 -23.66
CA VAL A 104 8.77 7.60 -23.17
C VAL A 104 8.93 6.69 -21.97
N ASP A 105 8.00 6.66 -21.02
CA ASP A 105 8.08 5.71 -19.92
C ASP A 105 7.34 4.40 -20.23
N TRP A 106 8.02 3.28 -20.05
CA TRP A 106 7.43 1.96 -20.14
C TRP A 106 7.54 1.25 -18.80
N ARG A 107 6.41 0.82 -18.27
CA ARG A 107 6.37 -0.24 -17.26
C ARG A 107 6.43 -1.57 -17.98
N GLU A 108 7.12 -2.54 -17.41
CA GLU A 108 7.34 -3.83 -18.09
C GLU A 108 6.02 -4.58 -18.37
N LEU A 109 5.04 -4.46 -17.48
CA LEU A 109 3.71 -5.00 -17.68
C LEU A 109 3.02 -4.38 -18.91
N ASP A 110 3.24 -3.09 -19.15
CA ASP A 110 2.63 -2.35 -20.25
C ASP A 110 3.14 -2.88 -21.59
N ILE A 111 4.45 -3.09 -21.70
CA ILE A 111 5.10 -3.64 -22.88
C ILE A 111 4.63 -5.07 -23.12
N LEU A 112 4.60 -5.89 -22.07
CA LEU A 112 4.10 -7.25 -22.14
C LEU A 112 2.68 -7.27 -22.71
N GLU A 113 1.76 -6.50 -22.15
CA GLU A 113 0.38 -6.45 -22.63
C GLU A 113 0.24 -5.96 -24.07
N MET A 114 1.06 -4.98 -24.48
CA MET A 114 1.10 -4.49 -25.85
C MET A 114 1.57 -5.58 -26.82
N ILE A 115 2.62 -6.30 -26.47
CA ILE A 115 3.13 -7.44 -27.24
C ILE A 115 2.07 -8.54 -27.30
N LEU A 116 1.49 -8.95 -26.17
CA LEU A 116 0.42 -9.95 -26.12
C LEU A 116 -0.77 -9.57 -27.01
N SER A 117 -1.14 -8.28 -27.05
CA SER A 117 -2.19 -7.78 -27.94
C SER A 117 -1.82 -7.91 -29.42
N CYS A 118 -0.58 -7.56 -29.79
CA CYS A 118 -0.07 -7.73 -31.15
C CYS A 118 -0.07 -9.21 -31.55
N LEU A 119 0.41 -10.09 -30.67
CA LEU A 119 0.43 -11.53 -30.91
C LEU A 119 -0.99 -12.09 -31.09
N LYS A 120 -1.97 -11.64 -30.31
CA LYS A 120 -3.39 -12.00 -30.47
C LYS A 120 -3.97 -11.56 -31.83
N GLU A 121 -3.64 -10.37 -32.31
CA GLU A 121 -4.03 -9.91 -33.66
C GLU A 121 -3.41 -10.78 -34.75
N LEU A 122 -2.16 -11.21 -34.57
CA LEU A 122 -1.43 -12.04 -35.54
C LEU A 122 -1.98 -13.45 -35.69
N VAL A 123 -2.47 -14.06 -34.59
CA VAL A 123 -3.03 -15.43 -34.58
C VAL A 123 -4.52 -15.49 -34.90
N ASN A 124 -5.23 -14.35 -34.96
CA ASN A 124 -6.66 -14.33 -35.21
C ASN A 124 -7.00 -14.80 -36.65
N PRO A 125 -7.81 -15.87 -36.81
CA PRO A 125 -8.18 -16.41 -38.13
C PRO A 125 -8.98 -15.44 -39.01
N GLU A 126 -9.81 -14.57 -38.42
CA GLU A 126 -10.71 -13.66 -39.14
C GLU A 126 -9.96 -12.52 -39.84
N THR A 127 -8.86 -12.06 -39.25
CA THR A 127 -8.02 -10.98 -39.79
C THR A 127 -6.93 -11.47 -40.73
N ASN A 128 -6.75 -12.80 -40.87
CA ASN A 128 -5.52 -13.35 -41.44
C ASN A 128 -5.70 -14.66 -42.24
N ALA A 129 -6.74 -14.71 -43.08
CA ALA A 129 -7.04 -15.83 -43.95
C ALA A 129 -6.03 -15.96 -45.11
N GLY A 130 -4.92 -16.70 -44.91
CA GLY A 130 -4.05 -17.09 -46.03
C GLY A 130 -2.64 -17.60 -45.73
N ALA A 131 -2.08 -17.40 -44.53
CA ALA A 131 -0.71 -17.82 -44.22
C ALA A 131 -0.69 -19.07 -43.33
N ALA A 132 -0.44 -20.24 -43.92
CA ALA A 132 -0.27 -21.50 -43.20
C ALA A 132 1.17 -21.63 -42.68
N GLY A 133 1.34 -21.67 -41.34
CA GLY A 133 2.63 -21.91 -40.69
C GLY A 133 2.44 -22.68 -39.38
N TRP A 134 3.34 -23.62 -39.12
CA TRP A 134 3.31 -24.55 -37.97
C TRP A 134 3.45 -23.86 -36.60
N GLU A 135 3.94 -22.61 -36.54
CA GLU A 135 4.11 -21.84 -35.28
C GLU A 135 2.86 -21.02 -34.87
N ARG A 136 1.95 -20.65 -35.79
CA ARG A 136 0.78 -19.80 -35.45
C ARG A 136 -0.28 -20.53 -34.63
N THR A 137 -0.53 -21.81 -34.93
CA THR A 137 -1.53 -22.61 -34.21
C THR A 137 -1.09 -22.84 -32.75
N ALA A 138 0.17 -23.23 -32.54
CA ALA A 138 0.72 -23.44 -31.21
C ALA A 138 0.78 -22.14 -30.40
N LEU A 139 1.19 -21.01 -31.00
CA LEU A 139 1.14 -19.71 -30.33
C LEU A 139 -0.28 -19.29 -29.95
N GLY A 140 -1.28 -19.56 -30.80
CA GLY A 140 -2.69 -19.32 -30.51
C GLY A 140 -3.18 -20.13 -29.31
N GLU A 141 -2.87 -21.42 -29.27
CA GLU A 141 -3.22 -22.31 -28.14
C GLU A 141 -2.58 -21.84 -26.82
N GLU A 142 -1.32 -21.37 -26.87
CA GLU A 142 -0.59 -20.84 -25.72
C GLU A 142 -1.20 -19.51 -25.21
N LEU A 143 -1.58 -18.59 -26.10
CA LEU A 143 -2.25 -17.33 -25.75
C LEU A 143 -3.63 -17.58 -25.12
N ASP A 144 -4.36 -18.57 -25.64
CA ASP A 144 -5.64 -18.99 -25.07
C ASP A 144 -5.44 -19.67 -23.71
N ALA A 145 -4.39 -20.47 -23.54
CA ALA A 145 -4.04 -21.09 -22.26
C ALA A 145 -3.73 -20.01 -21.21
N LEU A 146 -2.94 -18.99 -21.55
CA LEU A 146 -2.66 -17.86 -20.66
C LEU A 146 -3.95 -17.08 -20.31
N THR A 147 -4.86 -16.92 -21.28
CA THR A 147 -6.14 -16.23 -21.07
C THR A 147 -7.09 -17.05 -20.18
N ARG A 148 -7.14 -18.38 -20.34
CA ARG A 148 -7.86 -19.29 -19.43
C ARG A 148 -7.29 -19.26 -18.03
N LEU A 149 -5.95 -19.25 -17.90
CA LEU A 149 -5.26 -19.18 -16.62
C LEU A 149 -5.69 -17.94 -15.83
N ARG A 150 -5.79 -16.79 -16.50
CA ARG A 150 -6.29 -15.53 -15.89
C ARG A 150 -7.67 -15.66 -15.26
N GLY A 151 -8.58 -16.42 -15.88
CA GLY A 151 -9.96 -16.60 -15.41
C GLY A 151 -10.15 -17.74 -14.41
N GLN A 152 -9.26 -18.74 -14.38
CA GLN A 152 -9.38 -19.93 -13.55
C GLN A 152 -8.49 -19.89 -12.29
N ASP A 153 -7.28 -19.36 -12.40
CA ASP A 153 -6.28 -19.30 -11.33
C ASP A 153 -5.46 -18.01 -11.47
N ARG A 154 -6.03 -16.92 -10.93
CA ARG A 154 -5.42 -15.58 -10.99
C ARG A 154 -4.01 -15.53 -10.39
N PRO A 155 -3.72 -16.15 -9.22
CA PRO A 155 -2.36 -16.22 -8.70
C PRO A 155 -1.37 -16.90 -9.64
N ALA A 156 -1.75 -18.00 -10.32
CA ALA A 156 -0.88 -18.65 -11.29
C ALA A 156 -0.62 -17.78 -12.53
N TYR A 157 -1.64 -17.06 -13.00
CA TYR A 157 -1.49 -16.08 -14.08
C TYR A 157 -0.50 -14.97 -13.72
N GLU A 158 -0.62 -14.39 -12.53
CA GLU A 158 0.29 -13.34 -12.05
C GLU A 158 1.73 -13.84 -11.97
N ARG A 159 1.95 -15.05 -11.44
CA ARG A 159 3.29 -15.69 -11.45
C ARG A 159 3.84 -15.85 -12.86
N ALA A 160 3.03 -16.35 -13.80
CA ALA A 160 3.45 -16.52 -15.20
C ALA A 160 3.81 -15.17 -15.84
N VAL A 161 3.02 -14.12 -15.60
CA VAL A 161 3.28 -12.75 -16.06
C VAL A 161 4.61 -12.21 -15.53
N HIS A 162 4.90 -12.39 -14.24
CA HIS A 162 6.19 -12.00 -13.67
C HIS A 162 7.36 -12.75 -14.31
N GLY A 163 7.21 -14.05 -14.57
CA GLY A 163 8.21 -14.85 -15.29
C GLY A 163 8.43 -14.35 -16.73
N LEU A 164 7.35 -14.06 -17.46
CA LEU A 164 7.40 -13.52 -18.82
C LEU A 164 8.15 -12.18 -18.87
N ILE A 165 7.88 -11.27 -17.93
CA ILE A 165 8.59 -9.98 -17.80
C ILE A 165 10.09 -10.21 -17.53
N SER A 166 10.40 -11.06 -16.56
CA SER A 166 11.78 -11.39 -16.17
C SER A 166 12.58 -11.92 -17.36
N GLU A 167 12.01 -12.86 -18.12
CA GLU A 167 12.67 -13.47 -19.27
C GLU A 167 12.80 -12.50 -20.47
N ALA A 168 11.80 -11.63 -20.66
CA ALA A 168 11.87 -10.55 -21.64
C ALA A 168 12.99 -9.56 -21.31
N ARG A 169 13.19 -9.20 -20.03
CA ARG A 169 14.32 -8.36 -19.56
C ARG A 169 15.66 -9.05 -19.72
N ALA A 170 15.73 -10.36 -19.57
CA ALA A 170 16.96 -11.13 -19.79
C ALA A 170 17.34 -11.25 -21.28
N SER A 171 16.49 -10.77 -22.19
CA SER A 171 16.72 -10.71 -23.65
C SER A 171 17.02 -9.29 -24.16
N PHE A 172 17.21 -8.35 -23.23
CA PHE A 172 17.42 -6.92 -23.47
C PHE A 172 18.86 -6.63 -23.98
N ILE A 173 19.07 -5.66 -24.88
CA ILE A 173 20.40 -5.21 -25.41
C ILE A 173 21.38 -6.35 -25.71
N GLY A 174 20.98 -7.30 -26.55
CA GLY A 174 21.89 -8.40 -26.92
C GLY A 174 22.36 -9.26 -25.74
N LEU A 175 21.76 -9.14 -24.54
CA LEU A 175 22.11 -9.96 -23.37
C LEU A 175 21.93 -11.44 -23.68
N ASN A 176 20.88 -11.82 -24.40
CA ASN A 176 20.72 -13.21 -24.86
C ASN A 176 21.90 -13.63 -25.74
N TRP A 177 22.43 -12.75 -26.59
CA TRP A 177 23.56 -13.06 -27.45
C TRP A 177 24.87 -13.15 -26.68
N ALA A 178 25.15 -12.21 -25.76
CA ALA A 178 26.29 -12.26 -24.86
C ALA A 178 26.25 -13.49 -23.94
N PHE A 179 25.05 -13.91 -23.53
CA PHE A 179 24.82 -15.16 -22.82
C PHE A 179 25.16 -16.39 -23.69
N GLN A 180 24.74 -16.42 -24.96
CA GLN A 180 25.16 -17.48 -25.90
C GLN A 180 26.67 -17.46 -26.17
N TYR A 181 27.29 -16.28 -26.23
CA TYR A 181 28.73 -16.14 -26.34
C TYR A 181 29.45 -16.80 -25.16
N LEU A 182 29.03 -16.53 -23.93
CA LEU A 182 29.58 -17.17 -22.72
C LEU A 182 29.41 -18.70 -22.75
N ARG A 183 28.23 -19.20 -23.14
CA ARG A 183 27.96 -20.64 -23.28
C ARG A 183 28.72 -21.33 -24.42
N GLY A 184 29.10 -20.57 -25.44
CA GLY A 184 29.88 -21.06 -26.58
C GLY A 184 31.35 -21.32 -26.25
N ILE A 185 31.82 -20.91 -25.06
CA ILE A 185 33.20 -21.12 -24.61
C ILE A 185 33.36 -22.60 -24.19
N PRO A 186 34.26 -23.37 -24.83
CA PRO A 186 34.34 -24.82 -24.60
C PRO A 186 34.94 -25.24 -23.25
N ALA A 187 35.74 -24.37 -22.62
CA ALA A 187 36.39 -24.65 -21.34
C ALA A 187 35.44 -24.37 -20.17
N ARG A 188 35.03 -25.42 -19.46
CA ARG A 188 34.30 -25.30 -18.19
C ARG A 188 35.26 -25.08 -17.04
N ARG A 189 34.89 -24.23 -16.08
CA ARG A 189 35.69 -23.85 -14.92
C ARG A 189 35.14 -24.49 -13.67
N ALA A 190 36.01 -24.96 -12.78
CA ALA A 190 35.59 -25.60 -11.54
C ALA A 190 34.90 -24.64 -10.54
N ARG A 191 35.30 -23.36 -10.52
CA ARG A 191 34.88 -22.36 -9.52
C ARG A 191 34.74 -20.95 -10.11
N LEU A 192 34.11 -20.03 -9.35
CA LEU A 192 33.99 -18.62 -9.75
C LEU A 192 35.27 -17.84 -9.45
N ASP A 193 36.16 -17.71 -10.43
CA ASP A 193 37.49 -17.11 -10.28
C ASP A 193 37.67 -15.78 -11.05
N ASN A 194 38.84 -15.15 -10.90
CA ASN A 194 39.22 -13.91 -11.57
C ASN A 194 39.10 -13.98 -13.10
N GLU A 195 39.36 -15.12 -13.70
CA GLU A 195 39.22 -15.31 -15.13
C GLU A 195 37.73 -15.41 -15.55
N ALA A 196 36.86 -16.02 -14.73
CA ALA A 196 35.42 -15.99 -14.93
C ALA A 196 34.86 -14.56 -14.86
N LEU A 197 35.36 -13.73 -13.93
CA LEU A 197 35.07 -12.29 -13.90
C LEU A 197 35.58 -11.58 -15.16
N GLY A 198 36.74 -11.98 -15.68
CA GLY A 198 37.23 -11.50 -16.96
C GLY A 198 36.30 -11.83 -18.14
N LEU A 199 35.75 -13.04 -18.19
CA LEU A 199 34.76 -13.42 -19.20
C LEU A 199 33.48 -12.57 -19.11
N LEU A 200 33.01 -12.31 -17.88
CA LEU A 200 31.86 -11.44 -17.64
C LEU A 200 32.12 -10.00 -18.12
N ILE A 201 33.28 -9.43 -17.79
CA ILE A 201 33.70 -8.10 -18.28
C ILE A 201 33.72 -8.07 -19.81
N GLY A 202 34.28 -9.12 -20.44
CA GLY A 202 34.28 -9.26 -21.90
C GLY A 202 32.86 -9.28 -22.49
N ALA A 203 31.94 -10.04 -21.89
CA ALA A 203 30.53 -10.08 -22.30
C ALA A 203 29.82 -8.72 -22.11
N LEU A 204 30.15 -7.96 -21.05
CA LEU A 204 29.62 -6.61 -20.83
C LEU A 204 30.18 -5.61 -21.85
N ARG A 205 31.48 -5.66 -22.16
CA ARG A 205 32.10 -4.84 -23.23
C ARG A 205 31.43 -5.13 -24.58
N LEU A 206 31.07 -6.38 -24.82
CA LEU A 206 30.43 -6.84 -26.04
C LEU A 206 28.99 -6.29 -26.20
N ILE A 207 28.18 -6.26 -25.14
CA ILE A 207 26.85 -5.61 -25.19
C ILE A 207 26.95 -4.08 -25.32
N LEU A 208 28.03 -3.48 -24.80
CA LEU A 208 28.33 -2.05 -24.93
C LEU A 208 28.94 -1.67 -26.30
N GLY A 209 29.34 -2.65 -27.10
CA GLY A 209 29.92 -2.40 -28.42
C GLY A 209 31.40 -2.01 -28.41
N LEU A 210 32.13 -2.43 -27.39
CA LEU A 210 33.54 -2.14 -27.17
C LEU A 210 34.43 -3.32 -27.62
N ASN A 211 35.71 -3.04 -27.88
CA ASN A 211 36.67 -4.06 -28.31
C ASN A 211 37.03 -5.02 -27.15
N LEU A 212 37.11 -6.32 -27.46
CA LEU A 212 37.50 -7.36 -26.50
C LEU A 212 39.01 -7.41 -26.18
N GLU A 213 39.85 -6.76 -26.99
CA GLU A 213 41.33 -6.90 -26.95
C GLU A 213 42.05 -5.91 -26.00
N GLU A 214 41.36 -4.95 -25.38
CA GLU A 214 41.96 -4.04 -24.39
C GLU A 214 42.16 -4.75 -23.04
N ALA A 215 43.32 -4.53 -22.42
CA ALA A 215 43.77 -5.24 -21.22
C ALA A 215 42.75 -5.16 -20.07
N LEU A 216 42.14 -6.29 -19.76
CA LEU A 216 41.21 -6.48 -18.65
C LEU A 216 41.87 -6.14 -17.31
N VAL A 217 41.34 -5.14 -16.59
CA VAL A 217 41.80 -4.85 -15.23
C VAL A 217 40.89 -5.52 -14.21
N VAL A 218 40.95 -6.87 -14.17
CA VAL A 218 40.21 -7.69 -13.18
C VAL A 218 40.55 -7.24 -11.75
N GLU A 219 41.81 -6.87 -11.48
CA GLU A 219 42.25 -6.34 -10.18
C GLU A 219 41.53 -5.04 -9.79
N MET A 220 41.25 -4.15 -10.75
CA MET A 220 40.46 -2.94 -10.49
C MET A 220 38.99 -3.27 -10.29
N ALA A 221 38.45 -4.26 -11.02
CA ALA A 221 37.05 -4.67 -10.84
C ALA A 221 36.83 -5.30 -9.47
N LEU A 222 37.82 -5.98 -8.89
CA LEU A 222 37.76 -6.50 -7.53
C LEU A 222 37.83 -5.38 -6.47
N ALA A 223 38.55 -4.30 -6.76
CA ALA A 223 38.71 -3.18 -5.84
C ALA A 223 37.55 -2.16 -5.89
N ASP A 224 37.09 -1.81 -7.10
CA ASP A 224 36.04 -0.83 -7.36
C ASP A 224 35.24 -1.17 -8.64
N PRO A 225 34.29 -2.11 -8.55
CA PRO A 225 33.47 -2.53 -9.68
C PRO A 225 32.68 -1.38 -10.32
N ALA A 226 32.23 -0.41 -9.52
CA ALA A 226 31.41 0.72 -9.97
C ALA A 226 32.23 1.68 -10.85
N SER A 227 33.50 1.92 -10.50
CA SER A 227 34.42 2.70 -11.33
C SER A 227 34.74 2.00 -12.65
N VAL A 228 34.98 0.68 -12.63
CA VAL A 228 35.19 -0.09 -13.87
C VAL A 228 33.97 -0.03 -14.78
N TRP A 229 32.76 -0.20 -14.24
CA TRP A 229 31.53 -0.02 -14.99
C TRP A 229 31.42 1.39 -15.59
N SER A 230 31.67 2.42 -14.78
CA SER A 230 31.59 3.83 -15.21
C SER A 230 32.57 4.15 -16.34
N GLY A 231 33.77 3.58 -16.31
CA GLY A 231 34.75 3.68 -17.39
C GLY A 231 34.26 3.05 -18.70
N MET A 232 33.79 1.80 -18.65
CA MET A 232 33.25 1.11 -19.83
C MET A 232 32.01 1.83 -20.40
N HIS A 233 31.09 2.24 -19.55
CA HIS A 233 29.90 2.96 -19.96
C HIS A 233 30.26 4.33 -20.56
N GLY A 234 31.23 5.05 -20.00
CA GLY A 234 31.69 6.33 -20.54
C GLY A 234 32.30 6.20 -21.94
N GLU A 235 33.11 5.16 -22.18
CA GLU A 235 33.65 4.83 -23.51
C GLU A 235 32.51 4.54 -24.51
N ALA A 236 31.54 3.72 -24.10
CA ALA A 236 30.38 3.38 -24.91
C ALA A 236 29.51 4.61 -25.22
N GLN A 237 29.29 5.47 -24.21
CA GLN A 237 28.51 6.69 -24.35
C GLN A 237 29.16 7.68 -25.33
N GLN A 238 30.47 7.86 -25.30
CA GLN A 238 31.17 8.69 -26.28
C GLN A 238 30.99 8.16 -27.71
N ARG A 239 31.06 6.83 -27.89
CA ARG A 239 30.82 6.18 -29.18
C ARG A 239 29.38 6.36 -29.65
N TRP A 240 28.39 6.15 -28.78
CA TRP A 240 26.98 6.35 -29.12
C TRP A 240 26.69 7.81 -29.46
N GLN A 241 27.26 8.77 -28.72
CA GLN A 241 27.14 10.21 -29.02
C GLN A 241 27.72 10.57 -30.40
N GLN A 242 28.87 10.01 -30.79
CA GLN A 242 29.43 10.19 -32.13
C GLN A 242 28.49 9.67 -33.24
N GLN A 243 27.64 8.70 -32.92
CA GLN A 243 26.64 8.12 -33.82
C GLN A 243 25.24 8.77 -33.67
N GLY A 244 25.11 9.79 -32.81
CA GLY A 244 23.83 10.47 -32.55
C GLY A 244 22.82 9.65 -31.75
N ILE A 245 23.28 8.67 -30.98
CA ILE A 245 22.45 7.74 -30.21
C ILE A 245 22.60 8.03 -28.72
N SER A 246 21.50 7.96 -27.97
CA SER A 246 21.48 8.07 -26.51
C SER A 246 20.86 6.80 -25.91
N VAL A 247 21.53 6.23 -24.91
CA VAL A 247 21.11 4.98 -24.25
C VAL A 247 20.97 5.24 -22.73
N PRO A 248 19.82 4.93 -22.11
CA PRO A 248 19.62 5.10 -20.67
C PRO A 248 20.38 4.04 -19.85
N LEU A 249 20.58 4.27 -18.55
CA LEU A 249 21.33 3.35 -17.66
C LEU A 249 20.52 2.13 -17.21
N LYS A 250 19.20 2.31 -17.01
CA LYS A 250 18.26 1.30 -16.48
C LYS A 250 18.41 -0.11 -17.07
N PRO A 251 18.56 -0.27 -18.40
CA PRO A 251 18.80 -1.58 -19.02
C PRO A 251 19.92 -2.42 -18.42
N PHE A 252 20.97 -1.76 -17.94
CA PHE A 252 22.20 -2.42 -17.53
C PHE A 252 22.23 -2.75 -16.04
N GLU A 253 21.24 -2.31 -15.25
CA GLU A 253 21.17 -2.53 -13.80
C GLU A 253 21.29 -4.00 -13.40
N LYS A 254 20.75 -4.91 -14.22
CA LYS A 254 20.77 -6.37 -14.00
C LYS A 254 21.58 -7.12 -15.07
N ALA A 255 22.29 -6.42 -15.95
CA ALA A 255 23.01 -7.05 -17.05
C ALA A 255 24.05 -8.07 -16.55
N SER A 256 24.86 -7.68 -15.56
CA SER A 256 25.84 -8.57 -14.94
C SER A 256 25.18 -9.78 -14.27
N LEU A 257 24.06 -9.58 -13.56
CA LEU A 257 23.30 -10.67 -12.92
C LEU A 257 22.77 -11.67 -13.95
N PHE A 258 22.20 -11.20 -15.08
CA PHE A 258 21.71 -12.10 -16.13
C PHE A 258 22.85 -12.87 -16.82
N LEU A 259 24.04 -12.26 -16.95
CA LEU A 259 25.20 -12.88 -17.57
C LEU A 259 25.95 -13.83 -16.63
N LEU A 260 25.91 -13.60 -15.31
CA LEU A 260 26.46 -14.49 -14.29
C LEU A 260 25.91 -15.92 -14.43
N GLU A 261 24.61 -16.07 -14.70
CA GLU A 261 23.98 -17.37 -14.96
C GLU A 261 24.59 -18.09 -16.18
N GLY A 262 25.10 -17.34 -17.15
CA GLY A 262 25.65 -17.84 -18.41
C GLY A 262 27.10 -18.28 -18.35
N LEU A 263 27.79 -18.08 -17.22
CA LEU A 263 29.19 -18.45 -17.07
C LEU A 263 29.39 -19.97 -17.20
N PRO A 264 30.46 -20.43 -17.88
CA PRO A 264 30.72 -21.85 -18.09
C PRO A 264 31.33 -22.51 -16.83
N LEU A 265 30.59 -22.53 -15.71
CA LEU A 265 31.02 -23.15 -14.45
C LEU A 265 30.57 -24.63 -14.35
N GLU A 266 31.36 -25.45 -13.67
CA GLU A 266 31.03 -26.85 -13.35
C GLU A 266 30.05 -26.95 -12.18
N ASP A 267 30.07 -25.99 -11.25
CA ASP A 267 29.12 -25.93 -10.14
C ASP A 267 27.69 -25.66 -10.65
N SER A 268 26.88 -26.70 -10.61
CA SER A 268 25.46 -26.62 -10.97
C SER A 268 24.62 -25.78 -9.99
N GLY A 269 25.14 -25.49 -8.78
CA GLY A 269 24.52 -24.62 -7.78
C GLY A 269 24.54 -23.15 -8.16
N HIS A 270 25.66 -22.65 -8.70
CA HIS A 270 25.84 -21.25 -9.10
C HIS A 270 24.71 -20.73 -10.01
N ALA A 271 24.48 -21.37 -11.15
CA ALA A 271 23.47 -20.93 -12.11
C ALA A 271 22.06 -20.93 -11.50
N GLY A 272 21.76 -21.91 -10.64
CA GLY A 272 20.50 -21.97 -9.90
C GLY A 272 20.35 -20.82 -8.89
N PHE A 273 21.42 -20.48 -8.16
CA PHE A 273 21.42 -19.36 -7.22
C PHE A 273 21.24 -18.02 -7.93
N VAL A 274 21.95 -17.78 -9.03
CA VAL A 274 21.80 -16.55 -9.83
C VAL A 274 20.40 -16.46 -10.43
N ARG A 275 19.83 -17.58 -10.89
CA ARG A 275 18.44 -17.63 -11.37
C ARG A 275 17.45 -17.32 -10.24
N TYR A 276 17.66 -17.85 -9.03
CA TYR A 276 16.86 -17.49 -7.85
C TYR A 276 16.88 -15.97 -7.60
N LEU A 277 18.05 -15.31 -7.69
CA LEU A 277 18.16 -13.86 -7.56
C LEU A 277 17.47 -13.08 -8.69
N CYS A 278 17.45 -13.62 -9.92
CA CYS A 278 16.68 -13.04 -11.02
C CYS A 278 15.16 -13.14 -10.79
N GLU A 279 14.71 -14.28 -10.24
CA GLU A 279 13.29 -14.59 -10.03
C GLU A 279 12.71 -13.87 -8.81
N HIS A 280 13.49 -13.73 -7.75
CA HIS A 280 13.08 -13.15 -6.47
C HIS A 280 13.69 -11.77 -6.31
N GLU A 281 12.93 -10.74 -6.70
CA GLU A 281 13.41 -9.36 -6.68
C GLU A 281 13.86 -8.92 -5.27
N ASP A 282 13.18 -9.39 -4.23
CA ASP A 282 13.56 -9.09 -2.85
C ASP A 282 14.91 -9.69 -2.47
N ALA A 283 15.27 -10.86 -2.99
CA ALA A 283 16.58 -11.46 -2.75
C ALA A 283 17.69 -10.60 -3.38
N TYR A 284 17.49 -10.17 -4.63
CA TYR A 284 18.39 -9.23 -5.29
C TYR A 284 18.49 -7.90 -4.54
N ARG A 285 17.36 -7.31 -4.12
CA ARG A 285 17.34 -6.05 -3.35
C ARG A 285 18.07 -6.16 -2.01
N ARG A 286 17.96 -7.29 -1.31
CA ARG A 286 18.69 -7.50 -0.04
C ARG A 286 20.20 -7.56 -0.21
N LEU A 287 20.70 -8.16 -1.29
CA LEU A 287 22.12 -8.08 -1.64
C LEU A 287 22.51 -6.64 -2.03
N LEU A 288 21.69 -6.01 -2.89
CA LEU A 288 21.95 -4.67 -3.39
C LEU A 288 21.95 -3.60 -2.27
N SER A 289 21.13 -3.77 -1.24
CA SER A 289 21.09 -2.85 -0.10
C SER A 289 22.40 -2.79 0.69
N GLY A 290 23.32 -3.74 0.47
CA GLY A 290 24.68 -3.70 1.00
C GLY A 290 25.72 -3.07 0.07
N CYS A 291 25.37 -2.53 -1.11
CA CYS A 291 26.36 -2.13 -2.12
C CYS A 291 27.29 -0.99 -1.69
N TYR A 292 26.86 -0.13 -0.75
CA TYR A 292 27.69 0.91 -0.15
C TYR A 292 28.29 0.50 1.20
N ALA A 293 27.96 -0.70 1.70
CA ALA A 293 28.45 -1.19 2.98
C ALA A 293 29.86 -1.77 2.85
N ALA A 294 30.57 -1.89 3.98
CA ALA A 294 31.88 -2.54 4.02
C ALA A 294 31.79 -4.02 3.57
N PRO A 295 32.88 -4.59 3.00
CA PRO A 295 32.88 -5.96 2.46
C PRO A 295 32.35 -7.02 3.43
N ALA A 296 32.63 -6.91 4.73
CA ALA A 296 32.13 -7.85 5.74
C ALA A 296 30.58 -7.92 5.78
N VAL A 297 29.90 -6.78 5.63
CA VAL A 297 28.42 -6.72 5.59
C VAL A 297 27.89 -7.28 4.27
N GLN A 298 28.58 -6.98 3.17
CA GLN A 298 28.24 -7.55 1.85
C GLN A 298 28.31 -9.08 1.86
N PHE A 299 29.38 -9.64 2.42
CA PHE A 299 29.56 -11.08 2.53
C PHE A 299 28.55 -11.72 3.48
N SER A 300 28.23 -11.08 4.61
CA SER A 300 27.16 -11.57 5.50
C SER A 300 25.83 -11.70 4.76
N ARG A 301 25.43 -10.66 4.01
CA ARG A 301 24.18 -10.67 3.22
C ARG A 301 24.20 -11.74 2.14
N LEU A 302 25.34 -11.93 1.46
CA LEU A 302 25.52 -12.99 0.47
C LEU A 302 25.32 -14.38 1.11
N LEU A 303 25.99 -14.64 2.23
CA LEU A 303 25.90 -15.91 2.96
C LEU A 303 24.47 -16.17 3.46
N GLU A 304 23.77 -15.17 3.97
CA GLU A 304 22.37 -15.27 4.38
C GLU A 304 21.44 -15.63 3.22
N GLU A 305 21.61 -15.00 2.05
CA GLU A 305 20.82 -15.34 0.87
C GLU A 305 21.17 -16.73 0.31
N MET A 306 22.44 -17.12 0.34
CA MET A 306 22.85 -18.49 0.00
C MET A 306 22.22 -19.49 0.96
N GLU A 307 22.13 -19.17 2.25
CA GLU A 307 21.47 -20.03 3.22
C GLU A 307 19.97 -20.14 2.93
N ARG A 308 19.29 -19.02 2.63
CA ARG A 308 17.88 -19.02 2.21
C ARG A 308 17.68 -19.88 0.97
N TYR A 309 18.54 -19.74 -0.03
CA TYR A 309 18.54 -20.57 -1.22
C TYR A 309 18.87 -22.05 -0.93
N ASN A 310 19.78 -22.36 -0.02
CA ASN A 310 20.15 -23.74 0.30
C ASN A 310 19.12 -24.46 1.18
N ARG A 311 18.33 -23.68 1.95
CA ARG A 311 17.21 -24.19 2.76
C ARG A 311 16.04 -24.64 1.90
N LEU A 312 15.90 -24.06 0.71
CA LEU A 312 14.90 -24.42 -0.30
C LEU A 312 15.15 -25.85 -0.82
N PRO A 313 14.23 -26.82 -0.59
CA PRO A 313 14.48 -28.22 -0.94
C PRO A 313 14.71 -28.48 -2.45
N GLU A 314 14.34 -27.56 -3.36
CA GLU A 314 14.68 -27.64 -4.81
C GLU A 314 16.18 -27.67 -5.02
N ASN A 315 16.89 -27.00 -4.13
CA ASN A 315 18.30 -26.70 -4.25
C ASN A 315 19.14 -27.69 -3.44
N ALA A 316 18.53 -28.70 -2.81
CA ALA A 316 19.23 -29.70 -2.00
C ALA A 316 20.31 -30.47 -2.80
N ALA A 317 20.08 -30.69 -4.09
CA ALA A 317 21.03 -31.31 -5.03
C ALA A 317 21.96 -30.32 -5.73
N ARG A 318 21.70 -29.02 -5.59
CA ARG A 318 22.42 -27.91 -6.25
C ARG A 318 22.67 -26.79 -5.25
N ARG A 319 23.17 -27.17 -4.07
CA ARG A 319 23.53 -26.21 -3.03
C ARG A 319 24.66 -25.34 -3.55
N VAL A 320 24.61 -24.07 -3.22
CA VAL A 320 25.66 -23.12 -3.55
C VAL A 320 26.48 -22.84 -2.30
N TRP A 321 27.80 -22.89 -2.44
CA TRP A 321 28.75 -22.46 -1.43
C TRP A 321 29.89 -21.74 -2.15
N TYR A 322 30.24 -20.55 -1.65
CA TYR A 322 31.35 -19.76 -2.14
C TYR A 322 32.39 -19.68 -1.03
N ASP A 323 33.62 -20.05 -1.35
CA ASP A 323 34.75 -19.74 -0.47
C ASP A 323 35.01 -18.22 -0.41
N ASP A 324 35.96 -17.79 0.43
CA ASP A 324 36.25 -16.37 0.61
C ASP A 324 36.62 -15.69 -0.71
N GLU A 325 37.37 -16.36 -1.59
CA GLU A 325 37.79 -15.82 -2.89
C GLU A 325 36.58 -15.69 -3.82
N GLU A 326 35.75 -16.73 -3.90
CA GLU A 326 34.52 -16.72 -4.71
C GLU A 326 33.51 -15.68 -4.22
N GLN A 327 33.42 -15.41 -2.91
CA GLN A 327 32.56 -14.36 -2.37
C GLN A 327 32.99 -12.97 -2.87
N TRP A 328 34.30 -12.69 -2.89
CA TRP A 328 34.85 -11.46 -3.46
C TRP A 328 34.53 -11.35 -4.95
N VAL A 329 34.78 -12.41 -5.72
CA VAL A 329 34.51 -12.42 -7.17
C VAL A 329 33.01 -12.26 -7.45
N PHE A 330 32.15 -12.93 -6.69
CA PHE A 330 30.69 -12.83 -6.83
C PHE A 330 30.20 -11.41 -6.57
N MET A 331 30.63 -10.79 -5.46
CA MET A 331 30.22 -9.43 -5.14
C MET A 331 30.77 -8.43 -6.17
N ALA A 332 32.01 -8.58 -6.62
CA ALA A 332 32.56 -7.75 -7.68
C ALA A 332 31.78 -7.90 -8.99
N ALA A 333 31.42 -9.11 -9.38
CA ALA A 333 30.61 -9.39 -10.56
C ALA A 333 29.19 -8.83 -10.44
N LEU A 334 28.54 -9.01 -9.30
CA LEU A 334 27.19 -8.49 -9.02
C LEU A 334 27.15 -6.96 -9.07
N LEU A 335 28.18 -6.30 -8.51
CA LEU A 335 28.31 -4.85 -8.43
C LEU A 335 28.93 -4.21 -9.68
N LEU A 336 29.34 -5.00 -10.68
CA LEU A 336 29.78 -4.52 -11.99
C LEU A 336 28.57 -4.06 -12.83
N ARG A 337 27.95 -2.98 -12.39
CA ARG A 337 26.68 -2.43 -12.88
C ARG A 337 26.65 -0.90 -12.66
N PRO A 338 25.67 -0.17 -13.25
CA PRO A 338 25.44 1.22 -12.90
C PRO A 338 25.24 1.41 -11.39
N ASP A 339 25.71 2.54 -10.87
CA ASP A 339 25.40 2.96 -9.51
C ASP A 339 23.88 2.96 -9.28
N ALA A 340 23.44 2.44 -8.13
CA ALA A 340 22.03 2.24 -7.85
C ALA A 340 21.25 3.57 -7.82
N VAL A 341 21.81 4.59 -7.19
CA VAL A 341 21.18 5.92 -7.09
C VAL A 341 21.20 6.62 -8.44
N ALA A 342 22.31 6.54 -9.17
CA ALA A 342 22.39 7.13 -10.51
C ALA A 342 21.35 6.55 -11.48
N ALA A 343 21.14 5.23 -11.45
CA ALA A 343 20.13 4.57 -12.27
C ALA A 343 18.70 4.97 -11.90
N ILE A 344 18.40 5.13 -10.60
CA ILE A 344 17.12 5.66 -10.11
C ILE A 344 16.90 7.08 -10.64
N VAL A 345 17.88 7.97 -10.46
CA VAL A 345 17.78 9.37 -10.90
C VAL A 345 17.60 9.46 -12.42
N ASP A 346 18.36 8.69 -13.19
CA ASP A 346 18.22 8.61 -14.65
C ASP A 346 16.80 8.18 -15.04
N ARG A 347 16.26 7.14 -14.38
CA ARG A 347 14.88 6.68 -14.62
C ARG A 347 13.84 7.75 -14.30
N GLU A 348 14.00 8.45 -13.17
CA GLU A 348 13.05 9.50 -12.79
C GLU A 348 13.07 10.67 -13.77
N ARG A 349 14.22 11.04 -14.34
CA ARG A 349 14.33 12.09 -15.38
C ARG A 349 13.61 11.74 -16.69
N HIS A 350 13.49 10.46 -17.01
CA HIS A 350 12.92 9.99 -18.27
C HIS A 350 11.42 9.64 -18.18
N LYS A 351 10.72 10.02 -17.10
CA LYS A 351 9.27 9.85 -17.02
C LYS A 351 8.52 10.85 -17.91
N ASP A 352 7.45 10.39 -18.57
CA ASP A 352 6.63 11.16 -19.52
C ASP A 352 6.23 12.55 -18.99
N ILE A 353 5.88 12.65 -17.70
CA ILE A 353 5.50 13.92 -17.04
C ILE A 353 6.53 15.04 -17.24
N TYR A 354 7.81 14.70 -17.12
CA TYR A 354 8.90 15.69 -17.15
C TYR A 354 9.27 16.10 -18.58
N LEU A 355 8.77 15.38 -19.57
CA LEU A 355 8.90 15.75 -20.98
C LEU A 355 7.73 16.60 -21.46
N VAL A 356 6.54 16.36 -20.91
CA VAL A 356 5.35 17.18 -21.19
C VAL A 356 5.46 18.56 -20.52
N ILE A 357 6.20 18.65 -19.41
CA ILE A 357 6.40 19.88 -18.64
C ILE A 357 7.87 20.27 -18.71
N SER A 358 8.19 21.22 -19.59
CA SER A 358 9.56 21.60 -19.89
C SER A 358 10.21 22.39 -18.75
N GLY A 359 11.53 22.25 -18.63
CA GLY A 359 12.34 23.07 -17.73
C GLY A 359 12.11 22.82 -16.24
N LEU A 360 11.58 21.67 -15.82
CA LEU A 360 11.47 21.36 -14.39
C LEU A 360 12.86 21.23 -13.73
N GLY A 361 13.07 21.99 -12.66
CA GLY A 361 14.31 21.99 -11.89
C GLY A 361 14.57 20.65 -11.18
N PRO A 362 15.81 20.42 -10.69
CA PRO A 362 16.23 19.13 -10.13
C PRO A 362 15.44 18.67 -8.89
N LYS A 363 14.82 19.60 -8.15
CA LYS A 363 13.98 19.26 -6.99
C LYS A 363 12.74 18.46 -7.37
N ALA A 364 12.20 18.63 -8.58
CA ALA A 364 10.98 17.94 -9.02
C ALA A 364 11.11 16.40 -9.02
N TYR A 365 12.34 15.88 -9.13
CA TYR A 365 12.68 14.46 -9.12
C TYR A 365 12.93 13.91 -7.72
N LEU A 366 13.25 14.78 -6.74
CA LEU A 366 13.77 14.39 -5.44
C LEU A 366 12.83 13.45 -4.64
N PRO A 367 11.51 13.71 -4.50
CA PRO A 367 10.65 12.85 -3.67
C PRO A 367 10.62 11.40 -4.12
N ARG A 368 10.52 11.18 -5.45
CA ARG A 368 10.51 9.83 -6.01
C ARG A 368 11.87 9.15 -5.88
N THR A 369 12.96 9.89 -6.12
CA THR A 369 14.31 9.39 -5.91
C THR A 369 14.49 8.92 -4.46
N LEU A 370 14.10 9.72 -3.47
CA LEU A 370 14.23 9.36 -2.05
C LEU A 370 13.39 8.13 -1.69
N HIS A 371 12.16 8.02 -2.19
CA HIS A 371 11.33 6.83 -1.96
C HIS A 371 11.99 5.56 -2.51
N GLU A 372 12.51 5.63 -3.73
CA GLU A 372 13.10 4.48 -4.42
C GLU A 372 14.44 4.07 -3.80
N VAL A 373 15.26 5.04 -3.41
CA VAL A 373 16.49 4.81 -2.64
C VAL A 373 16.15 4.11 -1.33
N GLN A 374 15.23 4.65 -0.54
CA GLN A 374 14.84 4.03 0.73
C GLN A 374 14.20 2.64 0.54
N ASN A 375 13.39 2.44 -0.49
CA ASN A 375 12.77 1.13 -0.76
C ASN A 375 13.82 0.04 -1.04
N ILE A 376 15.01 0.42 -1.52
CA ILE A 376 16.13 -0.51 -1.73
C ILE A 376 16.94 -0.67 -0.45
N PHE A 377 17.36 0.43 0.17
CA PHE A 377 18.33 0.41 1.28
C PHE A 377 17.70 0.29 2.67
N GLY A 378 16.38 0.38 2.79
CA GLY A 378 15.63 0.46 4.05
C GLY A 378 15.60 1.87 4.65
N TYR A 379 16.67 2.64 4.45
CA TYR A 379 16.84 4.03 4.87
C TYR A 379 17.75 4.77 3.87
N ILE A 380 17.85 6.08 3.97
CA ILE A 380 18.72 6.89 3.12
C ILE A 380 20.12 6.91 3.76
N THR A 381 21.00 6.00 3.33
CA THR A 381 22.38 5.91 3.87
C THR A 381 23.19 7.17 3.55
N PRO A 382 24.25 7.50 4.31
CA PRO A 382 25.11 8.65 4.01
C PRO A 382 25.70 8.63 2.60
N GLU A 383 26.06 7.45 2.10
CA GLU A 383 26.61 7.26 0.75
C GLU A 383 25.52 7.46 -0.31
N ALA A 384 24.34 6.87 -0.09
CA ALA A 384 23.20 7.07 -0.99
C ALA A 384 22.77 8.55 -1.04
N PHE A 385 22.75 9.24 0.12
CA PHE A 385 22.51 10.69 0.20
C PHE A 385 23.51 11.49 -0.63
N GLN A 386 24.82 11.21 -0.49
CA GLN A 386 25.85 11.88 -1.28
C GLN A 386 25.65 11.66 -2.79
N GLN A 387 25.29 10.44 -3.19
CA GLN A 387 24.97 10.14 -4.59
C GLN A 387 23.72 10.87 -5.08
N VAL A 388 22.67 10.98 -4.26
CA VAL A 388 21.46 11.75 -4.62
C VAL A 388 21.81 13.22 -4.85
N VAL A 389 22.57 13.83 -3.94
CA VAL A 389 23.04 15.21 -4.04
C VAL A 389 23.86 15.41 -5.32
N ALA A 390 24.83 14.54 -5.58
CA ALA A 390 25.69 14.64 -6.75
C ALA A 390 24.93 14.44 -8.07
N CYS A 391 24.07 13.41 -8.14
CA CYS A 391 23.33 13.07 -9.36
C CYS A 391 22.28 14.14 -9.70
N LEU A 392 21.57 14.68 -8.70
CA LEU A 392 20.57 15.73 -8.91
C LEU A 392 21.16 17.14 -8.93
N GLN A 393 22.43 17.32 -8.57
CA GLN A 393 23.10 18.63 -8.45
C GLN A 393 22.35 19.58 -7.50
N LEU A 394 21.93 19.05 -6.35
CA LEU A 394 21.20 19.79 -5.32
C LEU A 394 22.15 20.25 -4.22
N ASP A 395 21.75 21.29 -3.48
CA ASP A 395 22.40 21.63 -2.22
C ASP A 395 22.10 20.54 -1.17
N PRO A 396 23.11 19.98 -0.47
CA PRO A 396 22.90 19.02 0.60
C PRO A 396 21.87 19.48 1.65
N VAL A 397 21.84 20.78 1.98
CA VAL A 397 20.92 21.37 2.96
C VAL A 397 19.49 21.25 2.49
N ASP A 398 19.22 21.44 1.20
CA ASP A 398 17.86 21.30 0.65
C ASP A 398 17.36 19.85 0.76
N VAL A 399 18.24 18.89 0.47
CA VAL A 399 17.90 17.46 0.59
C VAL A 399 17.65 17.08 2.05
N ILE A 400 18.50 17.53 2.98
CA ILE A 400 18.33 17.31 4.43
C ILE A 400 17.01 17.88 4.91
N ARG A 401 16.67 19.11 4.49
CA ARG A 401 15.40 19.75 4.88
C ARG A 401 14.21 18.94 4.41
N VAL A 402 14.24 18.40 3.18
CA VAL A 402 13.19 17.53 2.68
C VAL A 402 13.10 16.26 3.52
N ILE A 403 14.20 15.53 3.71
CA ILE A 403 14.22 14.30 4.52
C ILE A 403 13.65 14.55 5.92
N ALA A 404 14.09 15.62 6.59
CA ALA A 404 13.65 15.96 7.94
C ALA A 404 12.18 16.41 8.04
N SER A 405 11.56 16.85 6.93
CA SER A 405 10.19 17.36 6.91
C SER A 405 9.13 16.28 6.74
N TYR A 406 9.52 15.03 6.47
CA TYR A 406 8.60 13.93 6.16
C TYR A 406 8.90 12.71 7.03
N LYS A 407 7.90 12.23 7.79
CA LYS A 407 8.06 11.13 8.76
C LYS A 407 8.53 9.81 8.14
N GLN A 408 8.25 9.60 6.85
CA GLN A 408 8.57 8.34 6.20
C GLN A 408 9.93 8.32 5.50
N TYR A 409 10.66 9.43 5.43
CA TYR A 409 12.06 9.38 5.02
C TYR A 409 12.91 9.13 6.27
N SER A 410 13.60 8.00 6.31
CA SER A 410 14.51 7.65 7.40
C SER A 410 15.96 7.93 7.00
N ALA A 411 16.69 8.66 7.84
CA ALA A 411 18.14 8.77 7.76
C ALA A 411 18.85 7.74 8.68
N ASP A 412 18.08 7.07 9.55
CA ASP A 412 18.59 6.10 10.51
C ASP A 412 18.31 4.67 10.05
N PRO A 413 19.25 3.72 10.30
CA PRO A 413 19.04 2.32 9.98
C PRO A 413 17.87 1.75 10.79
N GLY A 414 16.89 1.17 10.08
CA GLY A 414 15.76 0.47 10.69
C GLY A 414 16.08 -0.97 11.07
N GLY A 415 15.24 -1.58 11.90
CA GLY A 415 15.36 -2.99 12.25
C GLY A 415 15.10 -3.94 11.07
N ASP A 416 15.64 -5.16 11.13
CA ASP A 416 15.42 -6.24 10.16
C ASP A 416 13.92 -6.59 10.00
N ILE A 417 13.14 -6.38 11.07
CA ILE A 417 11.69 -6.52 11.08
C ILE A 417 11.08 -5.25 11.65
N ILE A 418 10.30 -4.54 10.83
CA ILE A 418 9.58 -3.33 11.26
C ILE A 418 8.10 -3.66 11.44
N ILE A 419 7.57 -3.32 12.62
CA ILE A 419 6.16 -3.46 12.98
C ILE A 419 5.55 -2.07 13.09
N TYR A 420 4.54 -1.78 12.27
CA TYR A 420 3.84 -0.50 12.33
C TYR A 420 2.53 -0.63 13.13
N ILE A 421 2.29 0.24 14.10
CA ILE A 421 1.05 0.25 14.89
C ILE A 421 0.21 1.47 14.51
N CYS A 422 -1.06 1.30 14.15
CA CYS A 422 -1.92 2.41 13.75
C CYS A 422 -2.42 3.23 14.96
N LYS A 423 -2.00 4.50 15.08
CA LYS A 423 -2.45 5.47 16.11
C LYS A 423 -3.80 6.12 15.82
N GLY A 424 -4.46 5.80 14.71
CA GLY A 424 -5.74 6.41 14.33
C GLY A 424 -6.83 6.28 15.41
N THR A 425 -7.77 7.22 15.46
CA THR A 425 -8.79 7.36 16.53
C THR A 425 -9.53 6.06 16.86
N ALA A 426 -9.95 5.31 15.84
CA ALA A 426 -10.65 4.04 16.05
C ALA A 426 -9.77 2.97 16.70
N CYS A 427 -8.45 2.97 16.43
CA CYS A 427 -7.49 2.07 17.06
C CYS A 427 -7.20 2.51 18.50
N PHE A 428 -7.02 3.82 18.73
CA PHE A 428 -6.83 4.40 20.06
C PHE A 428 -7.97 4.01 21.01
N LEU A 429 -9.23 4.24 20.61
CA LEU A 429 -10.42 3.88 21.40
C LEU A 429 -10.59 2.37 21.61
N ARG A 430 -9.88 1.53 20.86
CA ARG A 430 -9.96 0.06 20.94
C ARG A 430 -8.73 -0.59 21.61
N GLY A 431 -7.89 0.21 22.26
CA GLY A 431 -6.77 -0.30 23.08
C GLY A 431 -5.43 -0.38 22.36
N GLN A 432 -5.20 0.50 21.38
CA GLN A 432 -3.89 0.62 20.76
C GLN A 432 -2.74 0.98 21.73
N PRO A 433 -2.91 1.87 22.73
CA PRO A 433 -1.85 2.14 23.70
C PRO A 433 -1.39 0.88 24.47
N GLU A 434 -2.30 -0.05 24.75
CA GLU A 434 -2.00 -1.33 25.39
C GLU A 434 -1.18 -2.24 24.47
N LEU A 435 -1.48 -2.24 23.16
CA LEU A 435 -0.71 -2.99 22.15
C LEU A 435 0.74 -2.53 22.11
N SER A 436 0.98 -1.22 22.01
CA SER A 436 2.33 -0.66 21.92
C SER A 436 3.14 -0.89 23.19
N ARG A 437 2.53 -0.69 24.36
CA ARG A 437 3.17 -0.98 25.65
C ARG A 437 3.57 -2.45 25.74
N LYS A 438 2.69 -3.35 25.31
CA LYS A 438 2.98 -4.79 25.30
C LYS A 438 4.10 -5.12 24.32
N LEU A 439 4.11 -4.51 23.14
CA LEU A 439 5.16 -4.71 22.14
C LEU A 439 6.52 -4.24 22.67
N SER A 440 6.60 -3.04 23.24
CA SER A 440 7.80 -2.50 23.86
C SER A 440 8.39 -3.43 24.92
N VAL A 441 7.55 -3.98 25.81
CA VAL A 441 7.97 -4.94 26.83
C VAL A 441 8.52 -6.23 26.23
N GLU A 442 7.88 -6.77 25.19
CA GLU A 442 8.29 -8.04 24.58
C GLU A 442 9.57 -7.90 23.75
N ILE A 443 9.78 -6.75 23.07
CA ILE A 443 10.99 -6.51 22.28
C ILE A 443 12.13 -5.87 23.09
N GLN A 444 11.86 -5.39 24.32
CA GLN A 444 12.81 -4.68 25.18
C GLN A 444 13.38 -3.38 24.54
N ALA A 445 12.54 -2.62 23.86
CA ALA A 445 12.88 -1.33 23.26
C ALA A 445 11.66 -0.41 23.22
N GLU A 446 11.90 0.90 23.21
CA GLU A 446 10.85 1.90 23.06
C GLU A 446 10.44 2.08 21.58
N GLU A 447 9.41 2.89 21.34
CA GLU A 447 8.98 3.25 19.98
C GLU A 447 10.16 3.82 19.18
N GLY A 448 10.38 3.32 17.97
CA GLY A 448 11.43 3.76 17.07
C GLY A 448 12.82 3.22 17.40
N GLU A 449 13.01 2.52 18.52
CA GLU A 449 14.30 1.91 18.89
C GLU A 449 14.44 0.48 18.38
N LEU A 450 15.68 0.05 18.14
CA LEU A 450 15.98 -1.32 17.76
C LEU A 450 15.95 -2.23 18.99
N GLY A 451 14.94 -3.09 19.06
CA GLY A 451 14.78 -4.09 20.10
C GLY A 451 15.51 -5.40 19.82
N CYS A 452 15.21 -6.39 20.66
CA CYS A 452 15.77 -7.72 20.53
C CYS A 452 15.40 -8.36 19.17
N HIS A 453 16.27 -9.24 18.69
CA HIS A 453 16.08 -9.95 17.41
C HIS A 453 15.98 -9.06 16.16
N GLY A 454 16.52 -7.83 16.22
CA GLY A 454 16.48 -6.89 15.10
C GLY A 454 15.08 -6.33 14.84
N ILE A 455 14.17 -6.38 15.82
CA ILE A 455 12.80 -5.92 15.66
C ILE A 455 12.70 -4.47 16.12
N GLN A 456 12.12 -3.62 15.27
CA GLN A 456 11.76 -2.25 15.58
C GLN A 456 10.24 -2.11 15.43
N PHE A 457 9.62 -1.29 16.27
CA PHE A 457 8.24 -0.88 16.01
C PHE A 457 8.12 0.62 15.95
N VAL A 458 7.20 1.07 15.10
CA VAL A 458 6.93 2.49 14.86
C VAL A 458 5.43 2.65 14.93
N GLU A 459 4.94 3.56 15.76
CA GLU A 459 3.53 3.88 15.73
C GLU A 459 3.30 4.92 14.62
N MET A 460 2.37 4.63 13.72
CA MET A 460 2.12 5.40 12.51
C MET A 460 0.74 6.05 12.56
N ASP A 461 0.58 7.10 11.77
CA ASP A 461 -0.72 7.71 11.53
C ASP A 461 -1.72 6.71 10.93
N CYS A 462 -2.99 7.11 10.94
CA CYS A 462 -4.10 6.24 10.53
C CYS A 462 -3.88 5.62 9.14
N PHE A 463 -3.92 4.29 9.07
CA PHE A 463 -3.79 3.51 7.82
C PHE A 463 -5.02 3.55 6.90
N GLY A 464 -6.12 4.19 7.30
CA GLY A 464 -7.35 4.20 6.51
C GLY A 464 -8.05 2.83 6.42
N VAL A 465 -7.91 2.00 7.46
CA VAL A 465 -8.59 0.70 7.62
C VAL A 465 -9.31 0.62 8.97
N CYS A 466 -9.98 1.70 9.38
CA CYS A 466 -10.57 1.82 10.72
C CYS A 466 -11.63 0.75 11.03
N HIS A 467 -12.22 0.12 10.01
CA HIS A 467 -13.11 -1.03 10.19
C HIS A 467 -12.39 -2.27 10.77
N LEU A 468 -11.06 -2.36 10.63
CA LEU A 468 -10.19 -3.39 11.19
C LEU A 468 -9.60 -3.03 12.55
N ALA A 469 -9.88 -1.86 13.12
CA ALA A 469 -9.23 -1.39 14.35
C ALA A 469 -9.39 -2.35 15.56
N PRO A 470 -8.34 -2.52 16.41
CA PRO A 470 -6.97 -2.00 16.29
C PRO A 470 -6.16 -2.69 15.18
N VAL A 471 -5.29 -1.94 14.51
CA VAL A 471 -4.52 -2.42 13.35
C VAL A 471 -3.01 -2.38 13.60
N VAL A 472 -2.36 -3.48 13.28
CA VAL A 472 -0.89 -3.60 13.16
C VAL A 472 -0.56 -3.89 11.70
N LYS A 473 0.43 -3.21 11.10
CA LYS A 473 0.93 -3.49 9.75
C LYS A 473 2.33 -4.09 9.86
N THR A 474 2.58 -5.19 9.18
CA THR A 474 3.91 -5.81 9.03
C THR A 474 4.16 -6.06 7.55
N ARG A 475 5.27 -5.54 7.02
CA ARG A 475 5.51 -5.50 5.55
C ARG A 475 4.27 -4.94 4.83
N ASP A 476 3.75 -5.64 3.81
CA ASP A 476 2.58 -5.22 3.03
C ASP A 476 1.23 -5.70 3.62
N THR A 477 1.20 -6.23 4.84
CA THR A 477 0.00 -6.86 5.42
C THR A 477 -0.58 -6.05 6.58
N PHE A 478 -1.89 -5.81 6.54
CA PHE A 478 -2.65 -5.24 7.66
C PHE A 478 -3.31 -6.33 8.50
N LEU A 479 -3.01 -6.33 9.79
CA LEU A 479 -3.56 -7.22 10.81
C LEU A 479 -4.60 -6.47 11.62
N GLY A 480 -5.86 -6.80 11.42
CA GLY A 480 -6.98 -6.20 12.13
C GLY A 480 -7.31 -6.87 13.46
N LYS A 481 -8.07 -6.16 14.30
CA LYS A 481 -8.67 -6.63 15.56
C LYS A 481 -7.64 -7.21 16.54
N GLN A 482 -6.42 -6.68 16.49
CA GLN A 482 -5.33 -7.13 17.36
C GLN A 482 -5.57 -6.69 18.80
N ARG A 483 -5.20 -7.55 19.76
CA ARG A 483 -5.18 -7.26 21.20
C ARG A 483 -3.77 -7.42 21.74
N ALA A 484 -3.48 -6.78 22.87
CA ALA A 484 -2.16 -6.88 23.52
C ALA A 484 -1.73 -8.35 23.71
N ASP A 485 -2.67 -9.24 24.05
CA ASP A 485 -2.40 -10.67 24.24
C ASP A 485 -1.99 -11.42 22.95
N ASP A 486 -2.25 -10.85 21.76
CA ASP A 486 -1.89 -11.44 20.48
C ASP A 486 -0.41 -11.18 20.11
N ILE A 487 0.23 -10.17 20.73
CA ILE A 487 1.59 -9.71 20.40
C ILE A 487 2.67 -10.80 20.51
N PRO A 488 2.74 -11.64 21.58
CA PRO A 488 3.76 -12.68 21.66
C PRO A 488 3.69 -13.68 20.50
N GLY A 489 2.48 -14.02 20.06
CA GLY A 489 2.26 -14.90 18.92
C GLY A 489 2.68 -14.27 17.59
N LEU A 490 2.40 -12.98 17.40
CA LEU A 490 2.83 -12.20 16.24
C LEU A 490 4.36 -12.15 16.14
N LEU A 491 5.05 -11.82 17.23
CA LEU A 491 6.51 -11.74 17.25
C LEU A 491 7.17 -13.08 16.91
N GLU A 492 6.65 -14.17 17.46
CA GLU A 492 7.13 -15.51 17.16
C GLU A 492 6.97 -15.86 15.67
N GLN A 493 5.84 -15.49 15.05
CA GLN A 493 5.61 -15.66 13.61
C GLN A 493 6.58 -14.82 12.76
N LEU A 494 6.78 -13.54 13.12
CA LEU A 494 7.68 -12.66 12.37
C LEU A 494 9.13 -13.14 12.42
N ARG A 495 9.59 -13.61 13.60
CA ARG A 495 10.95 -14.14 13.81
C ARG A 495 11.21 -15.44 13.04
N LYS A 496 10.21 -16.31 12.98
CA LYS A 496 10.26 -17.54 12.16
C LYS A 496 10.23 -17.25 10.66
N GLY A 497 9.87 -16.03 10.25
CA GLY A 497 9.52 -15.69 8.87
C GLY A 497 8.14 -16.24 8.49
N PRO A 498 7.60 -15.93 7.30
CA PRO A 498 6.31 -16.45 6.85
C PRO A 498 6.39 -17.98 6.80
N SER A 499 5.90 -18.62 7.86
CA SER A 499 5.98 -20.05 8.07
C SER A 499 4.91 -20.79 7.26
N TYR A 500 4.82 -20.54 5.94
CA TYR A 500 3.90 -21.27 5.06
C TYR A 500 4.08 -21.05 3.56
N GLU A 501 4.83 -20.04 3.11
CA GLU A 501 5.24 -19.98 1.69
C GLU A 501 6.00 -21.27 1.32
N ASN A 502 6.76 -21.84 2.25
CA ASN A 502 7.42 -23.14 2.06
C ASN A 502 6.47 -24.33 1.91
N ARG A 503 5.22 -24.32 2.43
CA ARG A 503 4.27 -25.45 2.25
C ARG A 503 3.46 -25.30 0.97
N VAL A 504 3.05 -24.07 0.62
CA VAL A 504 2.47 -23.80 -0.72
C VAL A 504 3.53 -24.05 -1.78
N MET A 505 4.76 -23.59 -1.60
CA MET A 505 5.89 -23.91 -2.49
C MET A 505 6.31 -25.37 -2.43
N PHE A 506 6.13 -26.11 -1.33
CA PHE A 506 6.41 -27.55 -1.27
C PHE A 506 5.31 -28.39 -1.96
N LEU A 507 4.04 -28.04 -1.79
CA LEU A 507 2.91 -28.67 -2.49
C LEU A 507 2.89 -28.25 -3.97
N ASP A 508 3.27 -27.01 -4.28
CA ASP A 508 3.45 -26.50 -5.63
C ASP A 508 4.74 -27.07 -6.26
N ARG A 509 5.79 -27.35 -5.48
CA ARG A 509 6.99 -28.12 -5.88
C ARG A 509 6.62 -29.55 -6.22
N ILE A 510 5.86 -30.22 -5.37
CA ILE A 510 5.34 -31.56 -5.67
C ILE A 510 4.50 -31.42 -6.95
N ARG A 511 3.53 -30.51 -7.06
CA ARG A 511 2.80 -30.26 -8.32
C ARG A 511 3.71 -30.03 -9.55
N ARG A 512 4.80 -29.26 -9.44
CA ARG A 512 5.75 -28.94 -10.53
C ARG A 512 6.66 -30.12 -10.91
N MET A 513 7.12 -30.89 -9.93
CA MET A 513 7.84 -32.15 -10.15
C MET A 513 6.94 -33.23 -10.76
N LEU A 514 5.63 -33.09 -10.60
CA LEU A 514 4.58 -33.99 -11.07
C LEU A 514 3.86 -33.48 -12.33
N ALA A 515 4.29 -32.36 -12.91
CA ALA A 515 3.66 -31.75 -14.09
C ALA A 515 4.19 -32.36 -15.41
N PRO A 516 3.35 -32.44 -16.47
CA PRO A 516 3.76 -32.97 -17.76
C PRO A 516 5.02 -32.33 -18.35
N GLY A 517 6.02 -33.14 -18.70
CA GLY A 517 7.18 -32.70 -19.50
C GLY A 517 8.38 -32.16 -18.71
N HIS A 518 8.37 -32.21 -17.38
CA HIS A 518 9.55 -31.87 -16.59
C HIS A 518 10.55 -33.04 -16.53
N ARG A 519 11.78 -32.85 -17.04
CA ARG A 519 12.91 -33.74 -16.75
C ARG A 519 13.67 -33.18 -15.54
N SER A 520 13.38 -33.71 -14.36
CA SER A 520 14.35 -33.79 -13.27
C SER A 520 14.80 -35.24 -13.14
N GLU A 521 16.09 -35.50 -13.00
CA GLU A 521 16.58 -36.78 -12.49
C GLU A 521 17.22 -36.58 -11.09
N PRO A 522 17.01 -37.49 -10.13
CA PRO A 522 15.75 -38.23 -9.94
C PRO A 522 15.39 -38.52 -8.46
N LEU A 523 14.11 -38.90 -8.26
CA LEU A 523 13.58 -39.66 -7.12
C LEU A 523 14.32 -41.01 -6.86
N GLU A 524 15.43 -41.32 -7.53
CA GLU A 524 16.16 -42.59 -7.41
C GLU A 524 16.82 -42.80 -6.04
N SER A 525 16.99 -41.74 -5.25
CA SER A 525 17.48 -41.86 -3.87
C SER A 525 16.39 -42.26 -2.87
N MET A 526 15.10 -42.07 -3.21
CA MET A 526 13.96 -42.45 -2.37
C MET A 526 13.37 -43.76 -2.85
N ARG A 527 13.64 -44.82 -2.08
CA ARG A 527 13.11 -46.16 -2.35
C ARG A 527 11.78 -46.34 -1.63
N ILE A 528 10.85 -47.01 -2.28
CA ILE A 528 9.61 -47.44 -1.63
C ILE A 528 9.99 -48.44 -0.54
N VAL A 529 9.68 -48.12 0.71
CA VAL A 529 9.95 -48.99 1.86
C VAL A 529 8.74 -49.87 2.14
N GLU A 530 7.54 -49.37 1.83
CA GLU A 530 6.29 -50.04 2.15
C GLU A 530 5.15 -49.52 1.27
N LEU A 531 4.27 -50.43 0.86
CA LEU A 531 3.03 -50.12 0.15
C LEU A 531 1.89 -50.78 0.92
N ILE A 532 0.87 -49.99 1.29
CA ILE A 532 -0.27 -50.46 2.09
C ILE A 532 -1.56 -50.14 1.34
N GLU A 533 -2.46 -51.10 1.19
CA GLU A 533 -3.76 -50.93 0.54
C GLU A 533 -4.88 -50.97 1.57
N ASP A 534 -5.85 -50.06 1.44
CA ASP A 534 -7.01 -49.98 2.31
C ASP A 534 -8.24 -50.61 1.65
N GLY A 535 -8.63 -51.80 2.12
CA GLY A 535 -9.81 -52.55 1.67
C GLY A 535 -9.49 -53.91 1.02
N PRO A 536 -10.50 -54.79 0.81
CA PRO A 536 -10.32 -56.07 0.13
C PRO A 536 -10.21 -55.83 -1.38
N GLY A 537 -9.01 -55.50 -1.85
CA GLY A 537 -8.69 -55.43 -3.27
C GLY A 537 -8.71 -56.84 -3.91
N PRO A 538 -9.17 -56.99 -5.16
CA PRO A 538 -9.28 -58.29 -5.83
C PRO A 538 -7.92 -58.91 -6.23
N GLN A 539 -6.80 -58.21 -6.04
CA GLN A 539 -5.45 -58.67 -6.40
C GLN A 539 -4.44 -58.38 -5.27
N PRO A 540 -3.45 -59.26 -5.04
CA PRO A 540 -2.37 -59.00 -4.10
C PRO A 540 -1.53 -57.79 -4.55
N LEU A 541 -1.10 -56.98 -3.58
CA LEU A 541 -0.20 -55.84 -3.82
C LEU A 541 1.12 -56.34 -4.45
N PRO A 542 1.61 -55.66 -5.51
CA PRO A 542 2.92 -55.98 -6.06
C PRO A 542 4.05 -55.62 -5.09
N ASP A 543 5.08 -56.46 -5.01
CA ASP A 543 6.26 -56.15 -4.19
C ASP A 543 7.13 -55.13 -4.91
N VAL A 544 6.93 -53.87 -4.56
CA VAL A 544 7.65 -52.71 -5.10
C VAL A 544 8.68 -52.16 -4.11
N ARG A 545 8.98 -52.90 -3.03
CA ARG A 545 9.94 -52.46 -2.03
C ARG A 545 11.34 -52.39 -2.61
N GLY A 546 12.05 -51.31 -2.32
CA GLY A 546 13.36 -51.03 -2.89
C GLY A 546 13.31 -50.35 -4.26
N GLN A 547 12.16 -50.33 -4.93
CA GLN A 547 11.98 -49.66 -6.23
C GLN A 547 11.89 -48.14 -6.06
N THR A 548 12.18 -47.41 -7.13
CA THR A 548 12.14 -45.94 -7.13
C THR A 548 10.75 -45.48 -7.53
N LEU A 549 10.31 -44.35 -6.97
CA LEU A 549 9.01 -43.79 -7.29
C LEU A 549 9.13 -42.86 -8.50
N ALA A 550 8.22 -42.98 -9.45
CA ALA A 550 8.05 -42.03 -10.56
C ALA A 550 6.59 -41.60 -10.62
N VAL A 551 6.33 -40.41 -11.13
CA VAL A 551 4.96 -39.96 -11.37
C VAL A 551 4.91 -39.31 -12.73
N ASP A 552 3.87 -39.58 -13.49
CA ASP A 552 3.71 -39.01 -14.82
C ASP A 552 2.91 -37.71 -14.82
N SER A 553 2.82 -37.14 -16.02
CA SER A 553 2.11 -35.92 -16.38
C SER A 553 0.66 -35.81 -15.89
N THR A 554 0.02 -36.93 -15.59
CA THR A 554 -1.40 -36.98 -15.21
C THR A 554 -1.60 -37.08 -13.70
N GLY A 555 -0.50 -37.13 -12.94
CA GLY A 555 -0.48 -37.42 -11.50
C GLY A 555 -0.53 -38.91 -11.18
N GLN A 556 -0.32 -39.80 -12.16
CA GLN A 556 -0.28 -41.25 -11.93
C GLN A 556 1.09 -41.66 -11.41
N VAL A 557 1.10 -42.30 -10.25
CA VAL A 557 2.30 -42.77 -9.55
C VAL A 557 2.66 -44.18 -10.04
N HIS A 558 3.95 -44.42 -10.27
CA HIS A 558 4.54 -45.67 -10.74
C HIS A 558 5.73 -46.08 -9.86
N ALA A 559 5.91 -47.38 -9.64
CA ALA A 559 7.17 -47.94 -9.15
C ALA A 559 8.07 -48.33 -10.33
N ARG A 560 9.36 -48.05 -10.25
CA ARG A 560 10.34 -48.32 -11.31
C ARG A 560 11.54 -49.12 -10.83
N GLU A 561 11.92 -50.12 -11.61
CA GLU A 561 13.13 -50.92 -11.42
C GLU A 561 13.63 -51.46 -12.77
N ASN A 562 14.91 -51.27 -13.09
CA ASN A 562 15.57 -51.80 -14.29
C ASN A 562 14.82 -51.55 -15.61
N GLY A 563 14.14 -50.40 -15.74
CA GLY A 563 13.37 -50.01 -16.92
C GLY A 563 11.93 -50.54 -16.98
N ALA A 564 11.51 -51.40 -16.05
CA ALA A 564 10.11 -51.77 -15.87
C ALA A 564 9.37 -50.71 -15.04
N SER A 565 8.14 -50.36 -15.42
CA SER A 565 7.29 -49.38 -14.73
C SER A 565 5.95 -50.01 -14.36
N GLN A 566 5.56 -49.93 -13.09
CA GLN A 566 4.32 -50.49 -12.58
C GLN A 566 3.44 -49.40 -11.95
N PRO A 567 2.19 -49.20 -12.41
CA PRO A 567 1.32 -48.17 -11.87
C PRO A 567 0.84 -48.54 -10.44
N LEU A 568 0.92 -47.56 -9.54
CA LEU A 568 0.47 -47.65 -8.15
C LEU A 568 -0.87 -46.94 -7.93
N GLY A 569 -1.18 -45.90 -8.70
CA GLY A 569 -2.43 -45.12 -8.61
C GLY A 569 -2.19 -43.62 -8.73
N ARG A 570 -3.25 -42.81 -8.79
CA ARG A 570 -3.20 -41.35 -8.90
C ARG A 570 -2.98 -40.67 -7.56
N LEU A 571 -2.04 -39.75 -7.45
CA LEU A 571 -1.72 -39.07 -6.19
C LEU A 571 -2.90 -38.23 -5.66
N LEU A 572 -3.13 -38.27 -4.34
CA LEU A 572 -4.08 -37.41 -3.62
C LEU A 572 -3.32 -36.37 -2.78
N PRO A 573 -3.22 -35.11 -3.23
CA PRO A 573 -2.46 -34.09 -2.53
C PRO A 573 -3.18 -33.54 -1.29
N GLU A 574 -4.51 -33.63 -1.22
CA GLU A 574 -5.31 -33.19 -0.07
C GLU A 574 -5.36 -34.30 1.00
N ALA A 575 -4.22 -34.78 1.50
CA ALA A 575 -4.18 -35.83 2.51
C ALA A 575 -3.17 -35.57 3.64
N LEU A 576 -3.57 -35.87 4.88
CA LEU A 576 -2.68 -35.91 6.04
C LEU A 576 -2.36 -37.37 6.37
N VAL A 577 -1.09 -37.75 6.31
CA VAL A 577 -0.65 -39.11 6.64
C VAL A 577 -0.05 -39.15 8.05
N PHE A 578 -0.37 -40.19 8.80
CA PHE A 578 0.03 -40.33 10.19
C PHE A 578 0.27 -41.79 10.61
N GLY A 579 1.20 -41.99 11.54
CA GLY A 579 1.44 -43.25 12.21
C GLY A 579 0.65 -43.31 13.52
N TYR A 580 -0.04 -44.42 13.78
CA TYR A 580 -0.78 -44.66 15.01
C TYR A 580 -0.41 -46.02 15.59
N ALA A 581 -0.44 -46.14 16.92
CA ALA A 581 -0.21 -47.41 17.59
C ALA A 581 -1.49 -48.24 17.58
N THR A 582 -1.42 -49.50 17.15
CA THR A 582 -2.50 -50.47 17.28
C THR A 582 -2.54 -51.08 18.69
N PRO A 583 -3.68 -51.70 19.11
CA PRO A 583 -3.82 -52.28 20.44
C PRO A 583 -2.79 -53.36 20.82
N ASP A 584 -2.14 -53.96 19.83
CA ASP A 584 -1.05 -54.93 19.95
C ASP A 584 0.35 -54.28 20.04
N GLY A 585 0.42 -52.94 20.09
CA GLY A 585 1.66 -52.17 20.24
C GLY A 585 2.45 -51.95 18.95
N GLN A 586 1.93 -52.35 17.79
CA GLN A 586 2.57 -52.10 16.50
C GLN A 586 2.22 -50.70 15.97
N THR A 587 3.14 -50.06 15.23
CA THR A 587 2.84 -48.80 14.53
C THR A 587 2.26 -49.12 13.15
N ARG A 588 1.05 -48.65 12.87
CA ARG A 588 0.44 -48.66 11.54
C ARG A 588 0.33 -47.25 10.97
N TRP A 589 0.15 -47.15 9.66
CA TRP A 589 0.04 -45.88 8.94
C TRP A 589 -1.38 -45.67 8.43
N GLY A 590 -1.97 -44.52 8.71
CA GLY A 590 -3.29 -44.11 8.24
C GLY A 590 -3.23 -42.76 7.54
N GLY A 591 -4.31 -42.42 6.85
CA GLY A 591 -4.44 -41.19 6.08
C GLY A 591 -5.79 -40.51 6.30
N ALA A 592 -5.81 -39.18 6.27
CA ALA A 592 -7.00 -38.35 6.33
C ALA A 592 -7.09 -37.52 5.06
N ILE A 593 -8.02 -37.84 4.17
CA ILE A 593 -8.27 -37.11 2.92
C ILE A 593 -9.16 -35.92 3.22
N LEU A 594 -8.80 -34.75 2.72
CA LEU A 594 -9.45 -33.47 2.94
C LEU A 594 -10.13 -32.95 1.67
N ASP A 595 -11.07 -32.02 1.81
CA ASP A 595 -11.54 -31.17 0.73
C ASP A 595 -10.85 -29.79 0.73
N GLU A 596 -11.20 -28.94 -0.23
CA GLU A 596 -10.60 -27.60 -0.43
C GLU A 596 -10.75 -26.67 0.79
N ALA A 597 -11.74 -26.92 1.65
CA ALA A 597 -11.96 -26.18 2.90
C ALA A 597 -11.19 -26.78 4.10
N GLY A 598 -10.38 -27.82 3.88
CA GLY A 598 -9.65 -28.55 4.91
C GLY A 598 -10.55 -29.43 5.79
N GLN A 599 -11.75 -29.77 5.32
CA GLN A 599 -12.65 -30.68 6.02
C GLN A 599 -12.36 -32.12 5.65
N LEU A 600 -12.46 -33.02 6.61
CA LEU A 600 -12.23 -34.45 6.43
C LEU A 600 -13.29 -35.03 5.48
N LYS A 601 -12.82 -35.61 4.38
CA LYS A 601 -13.61 -36.25 3.33
C LYS A 601 -13.64 -37.76 3.49
N ALA A 602 -12.50 -38.37 3.81
CA ALA A 602 -12.37 -39.81 4.02
C ALA A 602 -11.18 -40.14 4.93
N MET A 603 -11.24 -41.31 5.57
CA MET A 603 -10.13 -41.89 6.33
C MET A 603 -9.63 -43.12 5.59
N VAL A 604 -8.31 -43.29 5.53
CA VAL A 604 -7.61 -44.39 4.87
C VAL A 604 -6.84 -45.18 5.92
N ASN A 605 -7.04 -46.50 5.95
CA ASN A 605 -6.31 -47.46 6.79
C ASN A 605 -6.27 -47.07 8.29
N TYR A 606 -7.39 -46.58 8.83
CA TYR A 606 -7.53 -46.17 10.23
C TYR A 606 -8.80 -46.77 10.88
N PRO A 607 -8.67 -47.58 11.95
CA PRO A 607 -9.80 -48.31 12.54
C PRO A 607 -10.57 -47.45 13.56
N ALA A 608 -11.33 -46.44 13.11
CA ALA A 608 -12.14 -45.59 13.98
C ALA A 608 -13.61 -45.48 13.54
N PRO A 609 -14.46 -46.47 13.87
CA PRO A 609 -15.87 -46.50 13.44
C PRO A 609 -16.71 -45.29 13.91
N HIS A 610 -16.29 -44.57 14.95
CA HIS A 610 -16.94 -43.35 15.42
C HIS A 610 -16.69 -42.14 14.50
N LEU A 611 -15.47 -41.96 13.99
CA LEU A 611 -15.13 -40.92 13.01
C LEU A 611 -15.83 -41.14 11.66
N HIS A 612 -15.99 -42.39 11.24
CA HIS A 612 -16.79 -42.73 10.06
C HIS A 612 -18.28 -42.40 10.23
N ARG A 613 -18.80 -42.47 11.46
CA ARG A 613 -20.19 -42.08 11.79
C ARG A 613 -20.39 -40.57 11.77
N ASP A 614 -19.42 -39.82 12.30
CA ASP A 614 -19.40 -38.35 12.29
C ASP A 614 -19.35 -37.82 10.83
N LEU A 615 -18.54 -38.45 9.96
CA LEU A 615 -18.49 -38.15 8.52
C LEU A 615 -19.83 -38.40 7.78
N ALA A 616 -20.62 -39.38 8.22
CA ALA A 616 -21.91 -39.71 7.61
C ALA A 616 -23.05 -38.80 8.08
N ALA A 617 -22.87 -38.08 9.20
CA ALA A 617 -23.88 -37.25 9.86
C ALA A 617 -23.71 -35.74 9.55
N THR A 618 -23.73 -35.36 8.28
CA THR A 618 -23.94 -33.98 7.75
C THR A 618 -23.03 -32.82 8.25
N VAL A 619 -22.01 -33.04 9.07
CA VAL A 619 -20.97 -32.04 9.38
C VAL A 619 -19.60 -32.71 9.27
N LYS A 620 -18.85 -32.39 8.21
CA LYS A 620 -17.50 -32.94 8.02
C LYS A 620 -16.55 -32.28 9.03
N PRO A 621 -15.91 -33.06 9.93
CA PRO A 621 -14.97 -32.52 10.90
C PRO A 621 -13.70 -32.02 10.20
N ARG A 622 -13.04 -30.98 10.70
CA ARG A 622 -11.75 -30.53 10.16
C ARG A 622 -10.62 -31.42 10.70
N ALA A 623 -9.61 -31.69 9.89
CA ALA A 623 -8.40 -32.37 10.36
C ALA A 623 -7.17 -31.49 10.14
N PHE A 624 -6.24 -31.50 11.10
CA PHE A 624 -5.09 -30.61 11.15
C PHE A 624 -3.89 -31.30 11.82
N VAL A 625 -2.71 -30.70 11.72
CA VAL A 625 -1.49 -31.17 12.41
C VAL A 625 -1.18 -30.20 13.54
N ASP A 626 -0.91 -30.71 14.73
CA ASP A 626 -0.52 -29.92 15.89
C ASP A 626 0.39 -30.75 16.82
N GLN A 627 1.48 -30.15 17.29
CA GLN A 627 2.50 -30.80 18.16
C GLN A 627 2.97 -32.19 17.67
N GLY A 628 3.11 -32.38 16.36
CA GLY A 628 3.51 -33.67 15.76
C GLY A 628 2.41 -34.72 15.71
N GLY A 629 1.22 -34.41 16.22
CA GLY A 629 0.03 -35.22 16.06
C GLY A 629 -0.82 -34.77 14.87
N VAL A 630 -1.50 -35.70 14.21
CA VAL A 630 -2.66 -35.37 13.38
C VAL A 630 -3.89 -35.42 14.26
N TRP A 631 -4.72 -34.37 14.18
CA TRP A 631 -5.90 -34.14 15.01
C TRP A 631 -7.14 -33.97 14.14
N VAL A 632 -8.30 -34.35 14.67
CA VAL A 632 -9.62 -34.14 14.04
C VAL A 632 -10.53 -33.40 15.02
N GLU A 633 -11.11 -32.28 14.59
CA GLU A 633 -12.07 -31.49 15.37
C GLU A 633 -13.41 -32.21 15.46
N ARG A 634 -13.96 -32.37 16.66
CA ARG A 634 -15.26 -32.94 16.96
C ARG A 634 -16.08 -31.93 17.78
N VAL A 635 -17.38 -32.18 17.90
CA VAL A 635 -18.31 -31.30 18.65
C VAL A 635 -17.91 -31.18 20.14
N ASP A 636 -17.23 -32.19 20.67
CA ASP A 636 -16.78 -32.33 22.06
C ASP A 636 -15.27 -32.04 22.28
N GLY A 637 -14.54 -31.59 21.24
CA GLY A 637 -13.11 -31.25 21.31
C GLY A 637 -12.28 -31.82 20.15
N ALA A 638 -10.95 -31.74 20.23
CA ALA A 638 -10.06 -32.29 19.21
C ALA A 638 -9.54 -33.68 19.60
N LEU A 639 -9.60 -34.65 18.68
CA LEU A 639 -9.09 -36.00 18.87
C LEU A 639 -7.78 -36.19 18.10
N ARG A 640 -6.70 -36.56 18.79
CA ARG A 640 -5.44 -36.96 18.14
C ARG A 640 -5.59 -38.35 17.54
N ILE A 641 -5.43 -38.47 16.23
CA ILE A 641 -5.56 -39.72 15.48
C ILE A 641 -4.24 -40.41 15.19
N GLY A 642 -3.11 -39.70 15.26
CA GLY A 642 -1.77 -40.30 15.14
C GLY A 642 -0.65 -39.28 15.18
N THR A 643 0.55 -39.69 14.82
CA THR A 643 1.76 -38.86 14.67
C THR A 643 2.02 -38.61 13.19
N TYR A 644 2.17 -37.35 12.79
CA TYR A 644 2.32 -36.99 11.38
C TYR A 644 3.57 -37.60 10.72
N ASN A 645 3.46 -37.98 9.45
CA ASN A 645 4.58 -38.52 8.66
C ASN A 645 4.61 -37.91 7.24
N ALA A 646 5.70 -37.21 6.94
CA ALA A 646 5.93 -36.54 5.66
C ALA A 646 6.48 -37.47 4.54
N ASN A 647 6.94 -38.68 4.87
CA ASN A 647 7.58 -39.61 3.93
C ASN A 647 6.59 -40.64 3.38
N THR A 648 5.29 -40.38 3.46
CA THR A 648 4.24 -41.28 2.98
C THR A 648 3.21 -40.50 2.17
N ALA A 649 2.88 -41.00 0.98
CA ALA A 649 1.90 -40.42 0.09
C ALA A 649 0.64 -41.30 0.01
N ILE A 650 -0.53 -40.72 -0.26
CA ILE A 650 -1.74 -41.47 -0.60
C ILE A 650 -1.96 -41.40 -2.09
N VAL A 651 -2.17 -42.56 -2.71
CA VAL A 651 -2.57 -42.67 -4.12
C VAL A 651 -3.93 -43.39 -4.21
N GLN A 652 -4.74 -43.03 -5.18
CA GLN A 652 -6.01 -43.67 -5.50
C GLN A 652 -5.83 -44.55 -6.73
N SER A 653 -6.09 -45.85 -6.62
CA SER A 653 -6.07 -46.77 -7.75
C SER A 653 -7.19 -46.46 -8.75
N ASP A 654 -7.06 -46.96 -9.98
CA ASP A 654 -8.11 -46.84 -11.00
C ASP A 654 -9.44 -47.54 -10.57
N ALA A 655 -9.36 -48.48 -9.63
CA ALA A 655 -10.51 -49.14 -9.02
C ALA A 655 -11.15 -48.34 -7.86
N GLY A 656 -10.62 -47.15 -7.55
CA GLY A 656 -11.10 -46.25 -6.50
C GLY A 656 -10.58 -46.55 -5.10
N THR A 657 -9.74 -47.59 -4.91
CA THR A 657 -9.13 -47.93 -3.61
C THR A 657 -7.95 -47.01 -3.27
N TYR A 658 -7.73 -46.73 -2.00
CA TYR A 658 -6.62 -45.89 -1.55
C TYR A 658 -5.41 -46.74 -1.14
N ARG A 659 -4.21 -46.29 -1.50
CA ARG A 659 -2.93 -46.92 -1.14
C ARG A 659 -2.01 -45.90 -0.51
N LEU A 660 -1.33 -46.28 0.57
CA LEU A 660 -0.25 -45.51 1.21
C LEU A 660 1.09 -46.00 0.66
N VAL A 661 1.87 -45.09 0.08
CA VAL A 661 3.21 -45.37 -0.45
C VAL A 661 4.24 -44.71 0.45
N ARG A 662 5.03 -45.50 1.18
CA ARG A 662 6.06 -45.00 2.11
C ARG A 662 7.44 -45.02 1.46
N LEU A 663 8.16 -43.91 1.59
CA LEU A 663 9.48 -43.69 0.99
C LEU A 663 10.60 -43.70 2.05
N SER A 664 11.82 -44.03 1.61
CA SER A 664 13.03 -44.01 2.44
C SER A 664 13.57 -42.59 2.61
N GLY A 665 14.07 -42.26 3.80
CA GLY A 665 14.69 -40.96 4.12
C GLY A 665 14.39 -40.53 5.56
N PRO A 666 15.14 -39.57 6.14
CA PRO A 666 14.79 -39.02 7.45
C PRO A 666 13.44 -38.30 7.34
N PRO A 667 12.47 -38.54 8.24
CA PRO A 667 11.24 -37.76 8.24
C PRO A 667 11.60 -36.31 8.53
N SER A 668 11.18 -35.39 7.66
CA SER A 668 11.12 -33.98 8.02
C SER A 668 10.27 -33.86 9.29
N GLN A 669 10.92 -33.65 10.43
CA GLN A 669 10.26 -33.39 11.72
C GLN A 669 9.81 -31.94 11.86
N ALA A 670 9.98 -31.10 10.82
CA ALA A 670 9.37 -29.78 10.80
C ALA A 670 7.85 -29.96 10.76
N LEU A 671 7.23 -29.70 11.91
CA LEU A 671 5.79 -29.69 12.05
C LEU A 671 5.22 -28.62 11.12
N PRO A 672 4.17 -28.90 10.35
CA PRO A 672 3.28 -27.84 9.91
C PRO A 672 2.62 -27.29 11.17
N GLU A 673 3.22 -26.28 11.81
CA GLU A 673 2.51 -25.45 12.77
C GLU A 673 1.40 -24.74 12.02
N ARG A 674 0.22 -24.66 12.66
CA ARG A 674 -0.93 -23.95 12.11
C ARG A 674 -0.51 -22.49 11.89
N GLU A 675 -0.49 -22.03 10.64
CA GLU A 675 -0.81 -20.63 10.40
C GLU A 675 -2.20 -20.41 10.98
N ARG A 676 -2.29 -19.73 12.12
CA ARG A 676 -3.37 -18.75 12.22
C ARG A 676 -3.02 -17.74 11.15
N GLY A 677 -3.61 -17.89 9.97
CA GLY A 677 -3.32 -17.06 8.83
C GLY A 677 -3.31 -15.60 9.27
N LEU A 678 -2.20 -14.91 9.03
CA LEU A 678 -2.11 -13.46 9.15
C LEU A 678 -2.95 -12.77 8.05
N ALA A 679 -3.60 -13.54 7.16
CA ALA A 679 -4.57 -13.09 6.19
C ALA A 679 -6.02 -13.34 6.65
N ALA A 680 -6.68 -12.24 7.02
CA ALA A 680 -8.10 -11.97 6.76
C ALA A 680 -9.17 -13.01 7.19
N GLU A 681 -9.13 -13.54 8.41
CA GLU A 681 -10.38 -13.91 9.10
C GLU A 681 -11.08 -12.63 9.63
N GLY A 682 -11.48 -11.76 8.71
CA GLY A 682 -12.12 -10.48 9.03
C GLY A 682 -13.32 -10.13 8.16
N ALA A 683 -13.46 -10.76 6.99
CA ALA A 683 -14.44 -10.37 5.99
C ALA A 683 -15.45 -11.48 5.69
N VAL A 684 -16.22 -11.92 6.69
CA VAL A 684 -17.59 -12.39 6.45
C VAL A 684 -18.42 -12.07 7.69
N GLY A 685 -18.91 -10.81 7.80
CA GLY A 685 -20.28 -10.69 8.26
C GLY A 685 -21.12 -11.58 7.34
N SER A 686 -22.05 -12.36 7.89
CA SER A 686 -22.89 -13.25 7.09
C SER A 686 -23.30 -12.54 5.79
N GLY A 687 -23.19 -13.19 4.62
CA GLY A 687 -23.37 -12.49 3.32
C GLY A 687 -24.67 -11.67 3.23
N SER A 688 -25.67 -11.97 4.06
CA SER A 688 -26.89 -11.18 4.27
C SER A 688 -26.67 -9.82 4.94
N ASP A 689 -25.83 -9.71 5.98
CA ASP A 689 -25.69 -8.50 6.81
C ASP A 689 -24.92 -7.39 6.07
N HIS A 690 -23.92 -7.75 5.27
CA HIS A 690 -23.19 -6.80 4.43
C HIS A 690 -24.04 -6.31 3.26
N ALA A 691 -24.80 -7.21 2.62
CA ALA A 691 -25.74 -6.82 1.57
C ALA A 691 -26.82 -5.86 2.11
N GLU A 692 -27.28 -6.07 3.35
CA GLU A 692 -28.21 -5.17 4.00
C GLU A 692 -27.60 -3.80 4.33
N PHE A 693 -26.37 -3.77 4.85
CA PHE A 693 -25.60 -2.54 5.07
C PHE A 693 -25.53 -1.67 3.82
N VAL A 694 -25.18 -2.30 2.69
CA VAL A 694 -25.06 -1.65 1.38
C VAL A 694 -26.42 -1.15 0.88
N ARG A 695 -27.49 -1.94 1.03
CA ARG A 695 -28.86 -1.58 0.59
C ARG A 695 -29.45 -0.37 1.33
N ARG A 696 -29.03 -0.11 2.56
CA ARG A 696 -29.55 1.02 3.36
C ARG A 696 -28.93 2.37 2.98
N GLN A 697 -27.86 2.38 2.19
CA GLN A 697 -27.15 3.60 1.77
C GLN A 697 -27.76 4.24 0.51
N ASP A 698 -27.54 5.54 0.30
CA ASP A 698 -28.06 6.25 -0.88
C ASP A 698 -27.22 5.96 -2.16
N ARG A 699 -25.92 5.66 -2.01
CA ARG A 699 -24.97 5.19 -3.06
C ARG A 699 -25.05 5.88 -4.43
N LEU A 700 -25.03 7.21 -4.49
CA LEU A 700 -25.00 7.95 -5.77
C LEU A 700 -23.63 7.86 -6.45
N VAL A 701 -22.54 8.00 -5.70
CA VAL A 701 -21.15 8.02 -6.18
C VAL A 701 -20.57 6.61 -6.16
N LEU A 702 -20.73 5.89 -5.04
CA LEU A 702 -20.31 4.50 -4.85
C LEU A 702 -21.23 3.49 -5.56
N GLY A 703 -22.35 3.93 -6.14
CA GLY A 703 -23.21 3.10 -6.99
C GLY A 703 -23.05 3.40 -8.49
N PHE A 704 -22.39 4.48 -8.86
CA PHE A 704 -22.23 4.90 -10.26
C PHE A 704 -21.33 3.94 -11.04
N ALA A 705 -21.78 3.44 -12.21
CA ALA A 705 -21.01 2.53 -13.05
C ALA A 705 -20.28 1.43 -12.26
N ALA A 706 -20.99 0.83 -11.29
CA ALA A 706 -20.47 -0.16 -10.37
C ALA A 706 -20.23 -1.49 -11.09
N GLY A 707 -19.04 -1.65 -11.68
CA GLY A 707 -18.62 -2.89 -12.31
C GLY A 707 -18.39 -4.03 -11.30
N THR A 708 -18.19 -5.24 -11.80
CA THR A 708 -17.92 -6.43 -10.97
C THR A 708 -16.46 -6.56 -10.56
N ASP A 709 -15.54 -6.07 -11.40
CA ASP A 709 -14.10 -6.08 -11.16
C ASP A 709 -13.53 -4.65 -11.28
N PRO A 710 -12.95 -4.08 -10.22
CA PRO A 710 -12.32 -2.75 -10.26
C PRO A 710 -10.98 -2.71 -11.00
N ASP A 711 -10.34 -3.86 -11.26
CA ASP A 711 -9.05 -3.93 -11.96
C ASP A 711 -9.20 -3.96 -13.49
N GLU A 712 -10.43 -4.07 -14.02
CA GLU A 712 -10.69 -4.11 -15.46
C GLU A 712 -11.47 -2.88 -15.93
N ILE A 713 -10.86 -2.03 -16.79
CA ILE A 713 -11.57 -0.91 -17.42
C ILE A 713 -12.87 -1.31 -18.12
N GLN A 714 -12.94 -2.54 -18.65
CA GLN A 714 -14.10 -3.06 -19.35
C GLN A 714 -15.33 -3.17 -18.44
N SER A 715 -15.11 -3.57 -17.19
CA SER A 715 -16.14 -3.66 -16.14
C SER A 715 -16.77 -2.28 -15.86
N TYR A 716 -15.98 -1.20 -15.95
CA TYR A 716 -16.48 0.17 -15.83
C TYR A 716 -17.25 0.64 -17.07
N LEU A 717 -16.73 0.34 -18.27
CA LEU A 717 -17.35 0.70 -19.55
C LEU A 717 -18.73 0.05 -19.73
N GLU A 718 -18.87 -1.23 -19.38
CA GLU A 718 -20.13 -1.99 -19.53
C GLU A 718 -21.27 -1.42 -18.67
N GLN A 719 -20.93 -0.72 -17.58
CA GLN A 719 -21.88 -0.05 -16.70
C GLN A 719 -22.09 1.43 -17.07
N GLY A 720 -21.61 1.86 -18.24
CA GLY A 720 -21.77 3.22 -18.76
C GLY A 720 -20.73 4.22 -18.26
N GLY A 721 -19.58 3.75 -17.78
CA GLY A 721 -18.40 4.61 -17.52
C GLY A 721 -17.87 5.26 -18.80
N TYR A 722 -17.27 6.45 -18.70
CA TYR A 722 -16.82 7.30 -19.82
C TYR A 722 -17.92 7.86 -20.74
N GLU A 723 -19.18 7.44 -20.60
CA GLU A 723 -20.31 8.00 -21.35
C GLU A 723 -20.50 9.51 -21.14
N ALA A 724 -20.14 10.03 -19.97
CA ALA A 724 -20.20 11.47 -19.72
C ALA A 724 -19.15 12.22 -20.57
N VAL A 725 -17.97 11.64 -20.76
CA VAL A 725 -16.93 12.21 -21.63
C VAL A 725 -17.37 12.15 -23.09
N TYR A 726 -17.85 11.00 -23.57
CA TYR A 726 -18.34 10.86 -24.94
C TYR A 726 -19.45 11.88 -25.26
N ARG A 727 -20.34 12.14 -24.30
CA ARG A 727 -21.38 13.17 -24.40
C ARG A 727 -20.80 14.57 -24.51
N VAL A 728 -19.91 14.96 -23.59
CA VAL A 728 -19.29 16.29 -23.58
C VAL A 728 -18.49 16.55 -24.86
N LEU A 729 -17.87 15.51 -25.42
CA LEU A 729 -17.08 15.59 -26.64
C LEU A 729 -17.92 15.45 -27.92
N GLY A 730 -19.23 15.21 -27.84
CA GLY A 730 -20.10 15.05 -29.01
C GLY A 730 -19.88 13.75 -29.81
N GLN A 731 -19.16 12.78 -29.25
CA GLN A 731 -18.81 11.51 -29.90
C GLN A 731 -20.00 10.54 -30.03
N ARG A 732 -21.16 10.91 -29.47
CA ARG A 732 -22.42 10.16 -29.56
C ARG A 732 -23.33 10.64 -30.70
N GLY A 733 -22.86 11.57 -31.53
CA GLY A 733 -23.63 12.19 -32.62
C GLY A 733 -24.38 13.47 -32.21
N GLU A 734 -24.25 13.89 -30.95
CA GLU A 734 -24.69 15.19 -30.45
C GLU A 734 -23.58 16.24 -30.60
N PRO A 735 -23.88 17.56 -30.62
CA PRO A 735 -22.84 18.58 -30.67
C PRO A 735 -21.95 18.55 -29.42
N ALA A 736 -20.64 18.71 -29.61
CA ALA A 736 -19.69 18.86 -28.51
C ALA A 736 -20.07 20.06 -27.63
N TRP A 737 -19.93 19.90 -26.33
CA TRP A 737 -20.24 20.94 -25.37
C TRP A 737 -19.10 21.96 -25.33
N GLU A 738 -19.48 23.24 -25.28
CA GLU A 738 -18.55 24.29 -24.91
C GLU A 738 -18.06 24.05 -23.46
N PRO A 739 -16.76 24.26 -23.14
CA PRO A 739 -16.23 24.06 -21.79
C PRO A 739 -17.04 24.77 -20.69
N GLN A 740 -17.60 25.93 -21.02
CA GLN A 740 -18.46 26.70 -20.12
C GLN A 740 -19.74 25.96 -19.70
N VAL A 741 -20.29 25.10 -20.57
CA VAL A 741 -21.49 24.30 -20.27
C VAL A 741 -21.17 23.25 -19.20
N VAL A 742 -19.98 22.64 -19.25
CA VAL A 742 -19.52 21.71 -18.21
C VAL A 742 -19.44 22.42 -16.85
N ILE A 743 -18.84 23.61 -16.81
CA ILE A 743 -18.76 24.44 -15.58
C ILE A 743 -20.15 24.83 -15.07
N GLN A 744 -21.08 25.17 -15.98
CA GLN A 744 -22.47 25.49 -15.62
C GLN A 744 -23.20 24.29 -15.03
N GLU A 745 -23.04 23.08 -15.59
CA GLU A 745 -23.65 21.87 -15.03
C GLU A 745 -23.10 21.56 -13.62
N VAL A 746 -21.79 21.65 -13.42
CA VAL A 746 -21.16 21.51 -12.08
C VAL A 746 -21.64 22.60 -11.11
N SER A 747 -21.87 23.82 -11.59
CA SER A 747 -22.41 24.91 -10.77
C SER A 747 -23.89 24.69 -10.42
N ARG A 748 -24.71 24.26 -11.39
CA ARG A 748 -26.13 23.91 -11.20
C ARG A 748 -26.29 22.76 -10.22
N ALA A 749 -25.35 21.82 -10.21
CA ALA A 749 -25.26 20.72 -9.26
C ALA A 749 -25.04 21.16 -7.81
N ARG A 750 -24.66 22.43 -7.57
CA ARG A 750 -24.30 22.96 -6.24
C ARG A 750 -23.23 22.09 -5.56
N LEU A 751 -22.31 21.56 -6.36
CA LEU A 751 -21.20 20.75 -5.87
C LEU A 751 -20.27 21.63 -5.03
N ARG A 752 -20.00 21.19 -3.80
CA ARG A 752 -19.01 21.76 -2.89
C ARG A 752 -17.85 20.79 -2.74
N GLY A 753 -16.63 21.31 -2.64
CA GLY A 753 -15.43 20.48 -2.48
C GLY A 753 -15.55 19.54 -1.28
N ARG A 754 -15.23 18.26 -1.51
CA ARG A 754 -15.47 17.17 -0.54
C ARG A 754 -14.35 16.95 0.49
N GLY A 755 -13.18 17.57 0.29
CA GLY A 755 -12.07 17.56 1.26
C GLY A 755 -12.24 18.50 2.46
N GLY A 756 -13.46 18.71 2.97
CA GLY A 756 -13.72 19.47 4.20
C GLY A 756 -14.08 20.94 4.07
N ALA A 757 -13.34 21.75 3.31
CA ALA A 757 -13.58 23.20 3.25
C ALA A 757 -14.91 23.62 2.59
N GLY A 758 -15.55 22.73 1.81
CA GLY A 758 -16.85 22.99 1.21
C GLY A 758 -16.87 24.18 0.23
N PHE A 759 -15.77 24.53 -0.44
CA PHE A 759 -15.78 25.63 -1.41
C PHE A 759 -16.61 25.26 -2.66
N PRO A 760 -17.43 26.15 -3.25
CA PRO A 760 -18.21 25.85 -4.46
C PRO A 760 -17.34 25.48 -5.66
N THR A 761 -17.43 24.24 -6.14
CA THR A 761 -16.54 23.69 -7.19
C THR A 761 -16.69 24.44 -8.51
N GLY A 762 -17.93 24.76 -8.91
CA GLY A 762 -18.20 25.51 -10.14
C GLY A 762 -17.54 26.90 -10.18
N ARG A 763 -17.53 27.64 -9.05
CA ARG A 763 -16.82 28.92 -8.94
C ARG A 763 -15.31 28.76 -9.06
N LYS A 764 -14.76 27.68 -8.50
CA LYS A 764 -13.33 27.37 -8.59
C LYS A 764 -12.92 27.08 -10.04
N TRP A 765 -13.72 26.31 -10.75
CA TRP A 765 -13.50 25.96 -12.16
C TRP A 765 -13.64 27.18 -13.06
N GLU A 766 -14.61 28.05 -12.79
CA GLU A 766 -14.75 29.34 -13.49
C GLU A 766 -13.50 30.21 -13.32
N GLY A 767 -13.00 30.34 -12.09
CA GLY A 767 -11.76 31.09 -11.81
C GLY A 767 -10.56 30.49 -12.54
N MET A 768 -10.44 29.16 -12.55
CA MET A 768 -9.38 28.46 -13.28
C MET A 768 -9.48 28.64 -14.80
N ARG A 769 -10.69 28.58 -15.37
CA ARG A 769 -10.91 28.76 -16.81
C ARG A 769 -10.49 30.17 -17.25
N ARG A 770 -10.81 31.19 -16.44
CA ARG A 770 -10.45 32.59 -16.69
C ARG A 770 -8.98 32.91 -16.43
N ALA A 771 -8.29 32.12 -15.62
CA ALA A 771 -6.88 32.36 -15.33
C ALA A 771 -6.05 32.30 -16.62
N GLN A 772 -5.18 33.29 -16.78
CA GLN A 772 -4.16 33.32 -17.82
C GLN A 772 -2.87 32.75 -17.23
N CYS A 773 -2.17 31.92 -18.01
CA CYS A 773 -0.83 31.48 -17.61
C CYS A 773 0.14 32.63 -17.86
N THR A 774 0.75 33.15 -16.78
CA THR A 774 1.84 34.12 -16.89
C THR A 774 3.14 33.36 -16.77
N VAL A 775 3.98 33.45 -17.79
CA VAL A 775 5.34 32.88 -17.79
C VAL A 775 6.33 34.01 -17.59
N GLU A 776 7.11 33.97 -16.51
CA GLU A 776 8.15 34.96 -16.24
C GLU A 776 9.50 34.49 -16.81
N PRO A 777 10.40 35.41 -17.21
CA PRO A 777 11.72 35.05 -17.76
C PRO A 777 12.57 34.18 -16.82
N ASP A 778 12.40 34.36 -15.51
CA ASP A 778 13.13 33.62 -14.47
C ASP A 778 12.45 32.29 -14.09
N ASP A 779 11.27 31.98 -14.66
CA ASP A 779 10.59 30.71 -14.40
C ASP A 779 11.37 29.57 -15.05
N HIS A 780 11.67 28.53 -14.28
CA HIS A 780 12.29 27.32 -14.82
C HIS A 780 11.43 26.68 -15.92
N ASN A 781 10.11 26.69 -15.76
CA ASN A 781 9.15 26.16 -16.71
C ASN A 781 8.59 27.28 -17.61
N GLN A 782 8.77 27.15 -18.93
CA GLN A 782 8.36 28.14 -19.93
C GLN A 782 7.04 27.80 -20.66
N ASP A 783 6.34 26.75 -20.25
CA ASP A 783 5.12 26.29 -20.93
C ASP A 783 3.90 27.17 -20.62
N ASP A 784 3.06 27.40 -21.64
CA ASP A 784 1.71 27.97 -21.49
C ASP A 784 0.69 26.83 -21.34
N LEU A 785 0.57 26.33 -20.10
CA LEU A 785 -0.37 25.25 -19.78
C LEU A 785 -1.00 25.41 -18.40
N LYS A 786 -2.10 24.68 -18.21
CA LYS A 786 -2.83 24.60 -16.96
C LYS A 786 -2.74 23.18 -16.40
N LEU A 787 -2.66 23.09 -15.07
CA LEU A 787 -2.49 21.84 -14.33
C LEU A 787 -3.73 21.49 -13.52
N ILE A 788 -3.94 20.20 -13.27
CA ILE A 788 -4.93 19.69 -12.32
C ILE A 788 -4.20 18.87 -11.25
N VAL A 789 -4.63 19.03 -9.99
CA VAL A 789 -4.16 18.17 -8.89
C VAL A 789 -5.38 17.55 -8.21
N ALA A 790 -5.40 16.22 -8.16
CA ALA A 790 -6.28 15.46 -7.30
C ALA A 790 -5.57 15.21 -5.96
N ASN A 791 -6.14 15.77 -4.89
CA ASN A 791 -5.67 15.55 -3.53
C ASN A 791 -6.28 14.24 -2.99
N GLY A 792 -5.45 13.20 -2.93
CA GLY A 792 -5.69 11.93 -2.26
C GLY A 792 -4.81 11.74 -1.02
N ASP A 793 -4.30 12.83 -0.44
CA ASP A 793 -3.65 12.84 0.88
C ASP A 793 -4.72 12.81 1.97
N GLU A 794 -5.43 11.69 2.08
CA GLU A 794 -6.45 11.45 3.09
C GLU A 794 -5.79 11.17 4.44
N GLY A 795 -5.22 12.22 5.01
CA GLY A 795 -4.43 12.15 6.22
C GLY A 795 -5.26 12.10 7.51
N ASP A 796 -6.55 12.46 7.48
CA ASP A 796 -7.40 12.52 8.68
C ASP A 796 -7.59 11.13 9.31
N PRO A 797 -7.17 10.91 10.57
CA PRO A 797 -7.57 9.75 11.36
C PRO A 797 -9.07 9.47 11.30
N GLY A 798 -9.42 8.24 10.92
CA GLY A 798 -10.81 7.84 10.75
C GLY A 798 -11.33 7.95 9.31
N ALA A 799 -10.65 8.66 8.40
CA ALA A 799 -11.04 8.81 7.00
C ALA A 799 -10.37 7.75 6.10
N PHE A 800 -11.14 7.21 5.15
CA PHE A 800 -10.67 6.23 4.16
C PHE A 800 -11.54 6.17 2.88
N MET A 801 -12.31 7.22 2.60
CA MET A 801 -13.20 7.28 1.45
C MET A 801 -12.46 7.53 0.14
N ASP A 802 -11.43 8.39 0.16
CA ASP A 802 -10.63 8.68 -1.02
C ASP A 802 -9.77 7.46 -1.37
N ARG A 803 -9.22 6.78 -0.36
CA ARG A 803 -8.56 5.48 -0.53
C ARG A 803 -9.45 4.51 -1.27
N THR A 804 -10.68 4.32 -0.81
CA THR A 804 -11.62 3.38 -1.43
C THR A 804 -11.99 3.81 -2.85
N LEU A 805 -12.18 5.11 -3.12
CA LEU A 805 -12.43 5.57 -4.49
C LEU A 805 -11.24 5.32 -5.42
N ILE A 806 -10.02 5.54 -4.96
CA ILE A 806 -8.82 5.24 -5.74
C ILE A 806 -8.68 3.72 -5.96
N GLN A 807 -8.93 2.93 -4.92
CA GLN A 807 -8.70 1.48 -4.95
C GLN A 807 -9.80 0.73 -5.73
N GLU A 808 -11.06 1.05 -5.48
CA GLU A 808 -12.22 0.32 -6.04
C GLU A 808 -12.82 1.02 -7.26
N ARG A 809 -12.56 2.32 -7.46
CA ARG A 809 -13.18 3.12 -8.53
C ARG A 809 -12.21 4.06 -9.25
N PRO A 810 -10.99 3.62 -9.59
CA PRO A 810 -9.98 4.51 -10.16
C PRO A 810 -10.45 5.17 -11.46
N HIS A 811 -11.14 4.44 -12.34
CA HIS A 811 -11.65 4.98 -13.60
C HIS A 811 -12.69 6.10 -13.43
N GLN A 812 -13.50 6.06 -12.38
CA GLN A 812 -14.46 7.13 -12.09
C GLN A 812 -13.76 8.43 -11.67
N VAL A 813 -12.65 8.32 -10.93
CA VAL A 813 -11.81 9.47 -10.58
C VAL A 813 -11.12 10.02 -11.84
N ILE A 814 -10.55 9.14 -12.66
CA ILE A 814 -9.89 9.50 -13.94
C ILE A 814 -10.87 10.20 -14.88
N GLU A 815 -12.08 9.66 -15.05
CA GLU A 815 -13.14 10.26 -15.88
C GLU A 815 -13.49 11.67 -15.39
N GLY A 816 -13.64 11.85 -14.07
CA GLY A 816 -13.87 13.16 -13.47
C GLY A 816 -12.76 14.16 -13.72
N MET A 817 -11.49 13.73 -13.71
CA MET A 817 -10.34 14.57 -14.03
C MET A 817 -10.30 14.94 -15.52
N ILE A 818 -10.64 14.02 -16.43
CA ILE A 818 -10.75 14.31 -17.87
C ILE A 818 -11.83 15.38 -18.12
N LEU A 819 -13.01 15.23 -17.52
CA LEU A 819 -14.10 16.21 -17.63
C LEU A 819 -13.67 17.59 -17.10
N ALA A 820 -12.94 17.63 -16.00
CA ALA A 820 -12.37 18.86 -15.46
C ALA A 820 -11.34 19.48 -16.40
N ALA A 821 -10.46 18.66 -17.00
CA ALA A 821 -9.45 19.11 -17.95
C ALA A 821 -10.06 19.77 -19.18
N VAL A 822 -11.10 19.14 -19.76
CA VAL A 822 -11.88 19.70 -20.87
C VAL A 822 -12.53 21.03 -20.45
N ALA A 823 -13.10 21.11 -19.25
CA ALA A 823 -13.78 22.30 -18.76
C ALA A 823 -12.84 23.50 -18.55
N VAL A 824 -11.64 23.29 -18.00
CA VAL A 824 -10.72 24.38 -17.66
C VAL A 824 -9.62 24.61 -18.69
N GLY A 825 -9.44 23.70 -19.63
CA GLY A 825 -8.34 23.71 -20.62
C GLY A 825 -7.00 23.28 -20.03
N ALA A 826 -6.99 22.28 -19.15
CA ALA A 826 -5.76 21.71 -18.62
C ALA A 826 -5.23 20.59 -19.50
N ARG A 827 -3.90 20.46 -19.57
CA ARG A 827 -3.22 19.43 -20.36
C ARG A 827 -2.60 18.34 -19.50
N TYR A 828 -2.50 18.58 -18.21
CA TYR A 828 -1.77 17.69 -17.33
C TYR A 828 -2.38 17.62 -15.93
N GLY A 829 -2.39 16.41 -15.36
CA GLY A 829 -2.95 16.10 -14.06
C GLY A 829 -1.93 15.39 -13.15
N VAL A 830 -2.01 15.64 -11.85
CA VAL A 830 -1.30 14.90 -10.82
C VAL A 830 -2.30 14.36 -9.82
N ILE A 831 -2.23 13.08 -9.49
CA ILE A 831 -2.92 12.50 -8.33
C ILE A 831 -1.87 12.36 -7.23
N TYR A 832 -1.96 13.19 -6.20
CA TYR A 832 -1.09 13.08 -5.04
C TYR A 832 -1.73 12.12 -4.04
N VAL A 833 -1.06 11.01 -3.74
CA VAL A 833 -1.56 9.93 -2.88
C VAL A 833 -0.54 9.66 -1.79
N ARG A 834 -1.00 9.53 -0.55
CA ARG A 834 -0.12 9.18 0.57
C ARG A 834 0.49 7.78 0.42
N LYS A 835 1.78 7.60 0.77
CA LYS A 835 2.49 6.33 0.58
C LYS A 835 1.86 5.16 1.36
N GLU A 836 1.10 5.40 2.42
CA GLU A 836 0.43 4.34 3.18
C GLU A 836 -0.58 3.54 2.34
N TYR A 837 -0.99 4.04 1.17
CA TYR A 837 -1.98 3.43 0.29
C TYR A 837 -1.37 2.66 -0.88
N GLU A 838 -0.30 1.89 -0.65
CA GLU A 838 0.44 1.14 -1.69
C GLU A 838 -0.48 0.31 -2.60
N ASP A 839 -1.46 -0.40 -2.04
CA ASP A 839 -2.44 -1.17 -2.82
C ASP A 839 -3.32 -0.29 -3.73
N ALA A 840 -3.80 0.84 -3.22
CA ALA A 840 -4.63 1.75 -3.98
C ALA A 840 -3.81 2.39 -5.11
N VAL A 841 -2.55 2.74 -4.85
CA VAL A 841 -1.59 3.24 -5.85
C VAL A 841 -1.39 2.20 -6.95
N ARG A 842 -1.12 0.92 -6.62
CA ARG A 842 -0.95 -0.15 -7.62
C ARG A 842 -2.16 -0.29 -8.55
N ARG A 843 -3.38 -0.21 -8.01
CA ARG A 843 -4.62 -0.27 -8.81
C ARG A 843 -4.82 0.99 -9.65
N LEU A 844 -4.55 2.17 -9.10
CA LEU A 844 -4.63 3.42 -9.83
C LEU A 844 -3.63 3.47 -10.98
N GLU A 845 -2.41 3.01 -10.74
CA GLU A 845 -1.36 2.81 -11.73
C GLU A 845 -1.84 1.90 -12.86
N HIS A 846 -2.54 0.81 -12.55
CA HIS A 846 -3.11 -0.07 -13.57
C HIS A 846 -4.24 0.61 -14.37
N ALA A 847 -5.12 1.36 -13.71
CA ALA A 847 -6.22 2.08 -14.35
C ALA A 847 -5.75 3.21 -15.29
N LEU A 848 -4.74 3.98 -14.89
CA LEU A 848 -4.12 5.00 -15.76
C LEU A 848 -3.57 4.36 -17.02
N PHE A 849 -2.95 3.19 -16.89
CA PHE A 849 -2.43 2.46 -18.04
C PHE A 849 -3.51 1.97 -18.99
N GLN A 850 -4.56 1.33 -18.46
CA GLN A 850 -5.70 0.91 -19.28
C GLN A 850 -6.35 2.10 -20.01
N SER A 851 -6.45 3.25 -19.34
CA SER A 851 -6.97 4.50 -19.90
C SER A 851 -6.10 5.01 -21.06
N ARG A 852 -4.77 5.09 -20.88
CA ARG A 852 -3.84 5.46 -21.96
C ARG A 852 -3.90 4.48 -23.13
N ARG A 853 -4.03 3.18 -22.87
CA ARG A 853 -4.12 2.14 -23.92
C ARG A 853 -5.38 2.27 -24.77
N ARG A 854 -6.49 2.74 -24.19
CA ARG A 854 -7.73 3.05 -24.90
C ARG A 854 -7.71 4.43 -25.59
N GLY A 855 -6.64 5.21 -25.43
CA GLY A 855 -6.55 6.58 -25.93
C GLY A 855 -7.41 7.56 -25.13
N PHE A 856 -7.72 7.29 -23.86
CA PHE A 856 -8.48 8.20 -22.99
C PHE A 856 -7.58 9.20 -22.25
N LEU A 857 -6.27 8.91 -22.21
CA LEU A 857 -5.22 9.77 -21.66
C LEU A 857 -4.05 9.81 -22.65
N GLY A 858 -3.25 10.87 -22.57
CA GLY A 858 -2.13 11.15 -23.48
C GLY A 858 -2.51 12.18 -24.54
N GLU A 859 -2.06 11.96 -25.76
CA GLU A 859 -2.34 12.83 -26.90
C GLU A 859 -3.61 12.43 -27.65
N ASN A 860 -4.28 13.43 -28.23
CA ASN A 860 -5.50 13.28 -29.04
C ASN A 860 -6.53 12.36 -28.37
N ILE A 861 -6.83 12.64 -27.09
CA ILE A 861 -7.68 11.77 -26.29
C ILE A 861 -9.05 11.59 -26.95
N PHE A 862 -9.60 10.38 -26.86
CA PHE A 862 -10.83 9.97 -27.55
C PHE A 862 -10.77 10.15 -29.08
N GLY A 863 -9.56 10.20 -29.66
CA GLY A 863 -9.33 10.39 -31.09
C GLY A 863 -9.55 11.82 -31.59
N ILE A 864 -9.61 12.81 -30.69
CA ILE A 864 -9.84 14.22 -31.04
C ILE A 864 -8.51 14.94 -31.21
N GLU A 865 -8.25 15.42 -32.42
CA GLU A 865 -7.03 16.16 -32.74
C GLU A 865 -6.88 17.43 -31.90
N GLY A 866 -5.72 17.60 -31.27
CA GLY A 866 -5.38 18.79 -30.46
C GLY A 866 -5.90 18.75 -29.02
N LEU A 867 -6.66 17.72 -28.62
CA LEU A 867 -7.12 17.54 -27.24
C LEU A 867 -6.15 16.59 -26.51
N HIS A 868 -5.34 17.13 -25.60
CA HIS A 868 -4.32 16.38 -24.85
C HIS A 868 -4.60 16.47 -23.36
N PHE A 869 -4.56 15.33 -22.66
CA PHE A 869 -4.59 15.29 -21.19
C PHE A 869 -3.98 13.99 -20.68
N ASP A 870 -2.99 14.08 -19.79
CA ASP A 870 -2.42 12.91 -19.12
C ASP A 870 -2.28 13.14 -17.61
N ILE A 871 -2.14 12.06 -16.84
CA ILE A 871 -2.14 12.05 -15.38
C ILE A 871 -0.94 11.24 -14.84
N ASP A 872 -0.22 11.78 -13.86
CA ASP A 872 0.79 11.02 -13.09
C ASP A 872 0.44 10.95 -11.61
N ILE A 873 1.05 9.99 -10.91
CA ILE A 873 0.84 9.74 -9.48
C ILE A 873 2.04 10.25 -8.70
N ARG A 874 1.82 11.08 -7.69
CA ARG A 874 2.86 11.53 -6.76
C ARG A 874 2.62 10.91 -5.40
N LEU A 875 3.61 10.17 -4.90
CA LEU A 875 3.55 9.61 -3.55
C LEU A 875 3.95 10.67 -2.54
N GLY A 876 3.15 10.81 -1.48
CA GLY A 876 3.51 11.57 -0.29
C GLY A 876 4.40 10.75 0.66
N ALA A 877 5.01 11.42 1.63
CA ALA A 877 5.97 10.80 2.55
C ALA A 877 5.57 10.94 4.04
N GLY A 878 4.26 10.84 4.32
CA GLY A 878 3.73 10.86 5.69
C GLY A 878 3.84 12.23 6.37
N ALA A 879 3.30 13.27 5.72
CA ALA A 879 3.13 14.59 6.32
C ALA A 879 1.67 15.02 6.14
N PHE A 880 0.87 15.07 7.22
CA PHE A 880 -0.55 15.41 7.13
C PHE A 880 -0.78 16.81 6.55
N VAL A 881 0.11 17.75 6.88
CA VAL A 881 0.06 19.11 6.37
C VAL A 881 0.13 19.16 4.84
N ALA A 882 0.67 18.13 4.17
CA ALA A 882 0.70 18.03 2.71
C ALA A 882 -0.70 18.04 2.09
N GLY A 883 -1.76 17.71 2.83
CA GLY A 883 -3.15 17.86 2.38
C GLY A 883 -3.60 19.32 2.20
N GLU A 884 -2.86 20.30 2.73
CA GLU A 884 -3.12 21.73 2.55
C GLU A 884 -2.81 22.17 1.11
N LYS A 885 -3.57 23.14 0.59
CA LYS A 885 -3.56 23.52 -0.83
C LYS A 885 -2.19 23.95 -1.38
N ARG A 886 -1.29 24.48 -0.55
CA ARG A 886 0.07 24.93 -0.92
C ARG A 886 1.11 23.89 -0.58
N ALA A 887 0.98 23.31 0.61
CA ALA A 887 1.88 22.26 1.06
C ALA A 887 1.91 21.09 0.05
N ILE A 888 0.75 20.70 -0.52
CA ILE A 888 0.69 19.66 -1.56
C ILE A 888 1.51 20.01 -2.80
N MET A 889 1.50 21.28 -3.22
CA MET A 889 2.22 21.74 -4.42
C MET A 889 3.72 21.72 -4.17
N ARG A 890 4.15 22.21 -3.01
CA ARG A 890 5.54 22.15 -2.57
C ARG A 890 6.03 20.70 -2.43
N ALA A 891 5.20 19.82 -1.88
CA ALA A 891 5.53 18.39 -1.78
C ALA A 891 5.74 17.76 -3.16
N ILE A 892 4.87 18.07 -4.14
CA ILE A 892 5.05 17.63 -5.53
C ILE A 892 6.32 18.22 -6.15
N GLU A 893 6.67 19.47 -5.80
CA GLU A 893 7.86 20.20 -6.27
C GLU A 893 9.18 19.69 -5.67
N GLY A 894 9.14 18.81 -4.67
CA GLY A 894 10.32 18.34 -3.95
C GLY A 894 10.83 19.29 -2.90
N GLU A 895 9.93 20.07 -2.33
CA GLU A 895 10.16 20.99 -1.22
C GLU A 895 9.52 20.43 0.08
N PRO A 896 9.91 20.94 1.25
CA PRO A 896 9.15 20.74 2.49
C PRO A 896 7.67 21.09 2.32
N ALA A 897 6.78 20.25 2.86
CA ALA A 897 5.33 20.39 2.81
C ALA A 897 4.84 21.52 3.74
N GLU A 898 5.16 22.75 3.38
CA GLU A 898 4.90 23.92 4.21
C GLU A 898 3.88 24.87 3.56
N PRO A 899 2.89 25.38 4.30
CA PRO A 899 2.03 26.46 3.78
C PRO A 899 2.84 27.70 3.40
N THR A 900 2.36 28.46 2.42
CA THR A 900 3.01 29.71 1.99
C THR A 900 2.15 30.91 2.38
N LEU A 901 2.72 31.80 3.20
CA LEU A 901 2.10 33.05 3.63
C LEU A 901 1.78 33.97 2.45
N ASN A 902 0.60 34.59 2.45
CA ASN A 902 0.16 35.59 1.47
C ASN A 902 0.30 35.16 -0.01
N ALA A 903 0.30 33.86 -0.29
CA ALA A 903 0.52 33.35 -1.64
C ALA A 903 -0.68 33.63 -2.58
N VAL A 904 -0.40 34.21 -3.74
CA VAL A 904 -1.37 34.49 -4.83
C VAL A 904 -2.08 33.21 -5.25
N SER A 905 -3.43 33.16 -5.22
CA SER A 905 -4.27 31.98 -5.50
C SER A 905 -3.63 30.95 -6.47
N ASN A 906 -3.70 29.66 -6.12
CA ASN A 906 -3.16 28.59 -6.95
C ASN A 906 -3.81 28.50 -8.34
N THR A 907 -5.02 29.04 -8.50
CA THR A 907 -5.65 29.17 -9.82
C THR A 907 -4.92 30.16 -10.72
N VAL A 908 -4.07 31.02 -10.18
CA VAL A 908 -3.24 31.98 -10.92
C VAL A 908 -1.80 31.48 -10.96
N ARG A 909 -1.20 31.21 -9.79
CA ARG A 909 0.18 30.72 -9.66
C ARG A 909 0.22 29.58 -8.64
N GLY A 910 0.21 28.35 -9.15
CA GLY A 910 0.14 27.10 -8.40
C GLY A 910 1.39 26.26 -8.59
N LEU A 911 1.21 24.98 -8.91
CA LEU A 911 2.27 24.01 -9.12
C LEU A 911 3.20 24.45 -10.26
N TRP A 912 4.50 24.51 -9.99
CA TRP A 912 5.55 24.96 -10.90
C TRP A 912 5.28 26.33 -11.53
N GLY A 913 4.64 27.22 -10.76
CA GLY A 913 4.28 28.56 -11.22
C GLY A 913 3.09 28.62 -12.17
N LYS A 914 2.45 27.48 -12.50
CA LYS A 914 1.33 27.44 -13.46
C LYS A 914 -0.03 27.51 -12.77
N PRO A 915 -1.07 28.07 -13.43
CA PRO A 915 -2.44 27.94 -12.98
C PRO A 915 -2.78 26.47 -12.70
N THR A 916 -3.22 26.17 -11.48
CA THR A 916 -3.42 24.79 -11.03
C THR A 916 -4.78 24.62 -10.36
N LEU A 917 -5.60 23.72 -10.89
CA LEU A 917 -6.87 23.32 -10.31
C LEU A 917 -6.67 22.19 -9.30
N LEU A 918 -6.73 22.51 -8.01
CA LEU A 918 -6.71 21.50 -6.95
C LEU A 918 -8.15 21.08 -6.57
N ASN A 919 -8.49 19.80 -6.64
CA ASN A 919 -9.72 19.26 -6.04
C ASN A 919 -9.43 17.94 -5.32
N ASN A 920 -10.29 17.58 -4.36
CA ASN A 920 -10.19 16.30 -3.65
C ASN A 920 -10.71 15.15 -4.55
N VAL A 921 -10.23 13.92 -4.32
CA VAL A 921 -10.59 12.72 -5.09
C VAL A 921 -12.11 12.50 -5.18
N GLU A 922 -12.83 12.51 -4.05
CA GLU A 922 -14.30 12.40 -4.05
C GLU A 922 -14.96 13.52 -4.88
N THR A 923 -14.37 14.71 -4.92
CA THR A 923 -14.91 15.81 -5.75
C THR A 923 -14.87 15.47 -7.23
N PHE A 924 -13.79 14.86 -7.73
CA PHE A 924 -13.71 14.39 -9.12
C PHE A 924 -14.65 13.22 -9.39
N ALA A 925 -14.75 12.25 -8.48
CA ALA A 925 -15.64 11.10 -8.63
C ALA A 925 -17.13 11.48 -8.76
N ASN A 926 -17.53 12.67 -8.28
CA ASN A 926 -18.89 13.19 -8.42
C ASN A 926 -19.19 13.76 -9.82
N VAL A 927 -18.17 14.19 -10.57
CA VAL A 927 -18.35 14.91 -11.85
C VAL A 927 -18.99 14.02 -12.93
N PRO A 928 -18.59 12.75 -13.16
CA PRO A 928 -19.25 11.88 -14.13
C PRO A 928 -20.75 11.70 -13.83
N VAL A 929 -21.11 11.54 -12.55
CA VAL A 929 -22.50 11.41 -12.09
C VAL A 929 -23.32 12.65 -12.47
N ILE A 930 -22.75 13.84 -12.20
CA ILE A 930 -23.38 15.13 -12.50
C ILE A 930 -23.64 15.28 -14.00
N ILE A 931 -22.63 15.01 -14.83
CA ILE A 931 -22.76 15.20 -16.28
C ILE A 931 -23.70 14.18 -16.91
N GLN A 932 -23.69 12.93 -16.44
CA GLN A 932 -24.57 11.88 -16.99
C GLN A 932 -26.04 12.08 -16.59
N ARG A 933 -26.31 12.51 -15.35
CA ARG A 933 -27.69 12.67 -14.82
C ARG A 933 -28.24 14.10 -14.92
N GLY A 934 -27.38 15.10 -15.12
CA GLY A 934 -27.69 16.53 -15.14
C GLY A 934 -27.53 17.21 -13.77
N GLY A 935 -27.02 18.45 -13.78
CA GLY A 935 -26.72 19.21 -12.57
C GLY A 935 -27.96 19.49 -11.71
N GLU A 936 -29.09 19.84 -12.31
CA GLU A 936 -30.34 20.05 -11.55
C GLU A 936 -30.82 18.80 -10.83
N TRP A 937 -30.68 17.63 -11.46
CA TRP A 937 -31.03 16.36 -10.83
C TRP A 937 -30.13 16.11 -9.63
N TYR A 938 -28.83 16.35 -9.76
CA TYR A 938 -27.86 16.14 -8.68
C TYR A 938 -28.10 17.12 -7.51
N ALA A 939 -28.41 18.38 -7.80
CA ALA A 939 -28.72 19.38 -6.78
C ALA A 939 -29.94 18.98 -5.94
N ARG A 940 -30.98 18.40 -6.55
CA ARG A 940 -32.17 17.89 -5.86
C ARG A 940 -31.89 16.70 -4.93
N GLN A 941 -30.71 16.07 -5.02
CA GLN A 941 -30.32 14.99 -4.12
C GLN A 941 -29.76 15.47 -2.78
N GLY A 942 -29.56 16.78 -2.57
CA GLY A 942 -29.00 17.32 -1.33
C GLY A 942 -29.83 18.44 -0.72
N THR A 943 -29.18 19.32 0.04
CA THR A 943 -29.80 20.52 0.62
C THR A 943 -29.80 21.68 -0.38
N GLU A 944 -30.41 22.81 0.01
CA GLU A 944 -30.43 24.02 -0.81
C GLU A 944 -29.02 24.54 -1.15
N ARG A 945 -28.04 24.38 -0.26
CA ARG A 945 -26.68 24.92 -0.47
C ARG A 945 -25.64 23.84 -0.78
N SER A 946 -25.95 22.57 -0.53
CA SER A 946 -25.03 21.44 -0.75
C SER A 946 -25.74 20.34 -1.53
N GLY A 947 -25.48 20.27 -2.84
CA GLY A 947 -26.08 19.24 -3.71
C GLY A 947 -25.45 17.86 -3.51
N GLY A 948 -26.20 16.82 -3.85
CA GLY A 948 -25.71 15.44 -3.90
C GLY A 948 -25.57 14.72 -2.56
N SER A 949 -24.59 13.82 -2.52
CA SER A 949 -24.21 13.01 -1.36
C SER A 949 -22.80 13.30 -0.88
N LYS A 950 -22.51 12.79 0.31
CA LYS A 950 -21.19 12.73 0.93
C LYS A 950 -20.93 11.28 1.36
N ILE A 951 -19.70 10.82 1.15
CA ILE A 951 -19.23 9.55 1.70
C ILE A 951 -18.71 9.81 3.11
N PHE A 952 -19.19 9.05 4.10
CA PHE A 952 -18.75 9.12 5.49
C PHE A 952 -17.97 7.87 5.86
N SER A 953 -16.86 8.04 6.55
CA SER A 953 -16.12 6.93 7.17
C SER A 953 -16.61 6.77 8.60
N VAL A 954 -17.39 5.71 8.85
CA VAL A 954 -18.09 5.50 10.13
C VAL A 954 -17.36 4.46 10.98
N ALA A 955 -17.02 4.84 12.21
CA ALA A 955 -16.36 3.99 13.20
C ALA A 955 -16.91 4.22 14.62
N GLY A 956 -16.34 3.53 15.61
CA GLY A 956 -16.72 3.63 17.02
C GLY A 956 -17.71 2.55 17.47
N ILE A 957 -18.67 2.93 18.31
CA ILE A 957 -19.62 2.02 18.99
C ILE A 957 -20.83 1.61 18.15
N VAL A 958 -20.78 1.74 16.83
CA VAL A 958 -21.84 1.25 15.92
C VAL A 958 -21.67 -0.23 15.61
N ASN A 959 -22.75 -0.91 15.20
CA ASN A 959 -22.73 -2.34 14.88
C ASN A 959 -21.95 -2.65 13.59
N GLN A 960 -22.07 -1.79 12.58
CA GLN A 960 -21.37 -1.93 11.30
C GLN A 960 -20.55 -0.67 10.99
N THR A 961 -19.23 -0.84 11.04
CA THR A 961 -18.26 0.18 10.64
C THR A 961 -17.91 0.04 9.16
N GLY A 962 -17.53 1.13 8.51
CA GLY A 962 -17.26 1.13 7.07
C GLY A 962 -17.60 2.47 6.42
N LEU A 963 -17.68 2.46 5.08
CA LEU A 963 -18.15 3.63 4.34
C LEU A 963 -19.68 3.65 4.28
N VAL A 964 -20.24 4.82 4.58
CA VAL A 964 -21.65 5.13 4.46
C VAL A 964 -21.81 6.32 3.52
N GLU A 965 -22.33 6.08 2.32
CA GLU A 965 -22.73 7.18 1.44
C GLU A 965 -24.16 7.63 1.74
N ALA A 966 -24.30 8.91 2.11
CA ALA A 966 -25.56 9.53 2.46
C ALA A 966 -25.75 10.87 1.75
N ARG A 967 -26.98 11.15 1.32
CA ARG A 967 -27.39 12.44 0.75
C ARG A 967 -27.28 13.55 1.78
N PHE A 968 -26.88 14.75 1.34
CA PHE A 968 -26.89 15.93 2.20
C PHE A 968 -28.31 16.17 2.73
N GLY A 969 -28.41 16.44 4.04
CA GLY A 969 -29.69 16.58 4.74
C GLY A 969 -30.08 15.39 5.62
N ARG A 970 -29.50 14.20 5.41
CA ARG A 970 -29.58 13.07 6.35
C ARG A 970 -29.03 13.47 7.72
N THR A 971 -29.47 12.83 8.79
CA THR A 971 -29.00 13.17 10.15
C THR A 971 -28.00 12.15 10.70
N LEU A 972 -27.33 12.46 11.81
CA LEU A 972 -26.49 11.48 12.52
C LEU A 972 -27.28 10.22 12.92
N ASN A 973 -28.56 10.37 13.27
CA ASN A 973 -29.44 9.24 13.57
C ASN A 973 -29.68 8.33 12.35
N ASP A 974 -29.79 8.90 11.15
CA ASP A 974 -29.88 8.12 9.91
C ASP A 974 -28.60 7.31 9.68
N ILE A 975 -27.42 7.92 9.90
CA ILE A 975 -26.13 7.23 9.78
C ILE A 975 -26.04 6.05 10.76
N ILE A 976 -26.41 6.27 12.03
CA ILE A 976 -26.44 5.20 13.04
C ILE A 976 -27.38 4.07 12.60
N ALA A 977 -28.56 4.39 12.07
CA ALA A 977 -29.51 3.38 11.59
C ALA A 977 -28.98 2.59 10.39
N ILE A 978 -28.30 3.26 9.45
CA ILE A 978 -27.63 2.60 8.32
C ILE A 978 -26.55 1.64 8.82
N SER A 979 -25.75 2.06 9.81
CA SER A 979 -24.73 1.26 10.49
C SER A 979 -25.27 0.17 11.44
N GLY A 980 -26.58 -0.11 11.40
CA GLY A 980 -27.19 -1.19 12.18
C GLY A 980 -27.43 -0.87 13.65
N GLY A 981 -27.32 0.40 14.07
CA GLY A 981 -27.53 0.84 15.45
C GLY A 981 -26.26 0.84 16.30
N ILE A 982 -26.45 1.08 17.60
CA ILE A 982 -25.38 1.07 18.62
C ILE A 982 -25.15 -0.36 19.13
N GLN A 983 -23.90 -0.66 19.47
CA GLN A 983 -23.49 -1.95 20.04
C GLN A 983 -24.28 -2.30 21.32
N GLN A 984 -24.57 -3.58 21.48
CA GLN A 984 -25.35 -4.08 22.61
C GLN A 984 -24.64 -3.77 23.94
N GLY A 985 -25.38 -3.18 24.88
CA GLY A 985 -24.86 -2.84 26.22
C GLY A 985 -24.06 -1.54 26.29
N LYS A 986 -23.92 -0.80 25.17
CA LYS A 986 -23.30 0.53 25.12
C LYS A 986 -24.36 1.63 25.05
N VAL A 987 -24.02 2.82 25.55
CA VAL A 987 -24.85 4.02 25.52
C VAL A 987 -24.11 5.11 24.74
N LEU A 988 -24.77 5.69 23.75
CA LEU A 988 -24.21 6.78 22.96
C LEU A 988 -23.99 8.04 23.81
N ALA A 989 -22.75 8.51 23.90
CA ALA A 989 -22.39 9.75 24.59
C ALA A 989 -22.16 10.90 23.61
N GLY A 990 -21.57 10.62 22.45
CA GLY A 990 -21.16 11.65 21.52
C GLY A 990 -20.67 11.15 20.18
N VAL A 991 -20.14 12.08 19.40
CA VAL A 991 -19.48 11.79 18.12
C VAL A 991 -18.29 12.73 17.95
N GLN A 992 -17.18 12.19 17.49
CA GLN A 992 -16.10 12.98 16.92
C GLN A 992 -16.37 13.15 15.41
N ILE A 993 -16.31 14.40 14.96
CA ILE A 993 -16.64 14.79 13.59
C ILE A 993 -15.58 15.75 13.05
N GLY A 994 -15.18 15.53 11.79
CA GLY A 994 -14.27 16.42 11.07
C GLY A 994 -12.78 16.15 11.27
N GLY A 995 -12.39 14.92 11.62
CA GLY A 995 -10.99 14.54 11.85
C GLY A 995 -10.40 15.09 13.17
N PRO A 996 -9.10 14.90 13.44
CA PRO A 996 -8.45 15.31 14.69
C PRO A 996 -8.49 16.81 14.96
N SER A 997 -8.57 17.66 13.93
CA SER A 997 -8.75 19.12 14.08
C SER A 997 -10.22 19.54 14.15
N GLY A 998 -11.13 18.56 14.10
CA GLY A 998 -12.58 18.72 14.21
C GLY A 998 -13.06 18.88 15.66
N ALA A 999 -14.30 18.50 15.91
CA ALA A 999 -14.97 18.70 17.21
C ALA A 999 -15.42 17.37 17.83
N ILE A 1000 -15.38 17.31 19.17
CA ILE A 1000 -16.00 16.25 19.96
C ILE A 1000 -17.34 16.77 20.47
N LEU A 1001 -18.44 16.22 19.94
CA LEU A 1001 -19.80 16.68 20.22
C LEU A 1001 -20.51 15.72 21.16
N SER A 1002 -21.13 16.27 22.20
CA SER A 1002 -22.06 15.53 23.07
C SER A 1002 -23.41 15.38 22.38
N LEU A 1003 -23.94 14.16 22.39
CA LEU A 1003 -25.25 13.80 21.85
C LEU A 1003 -26.27 13.49 22.97
N THR A 1004 -25.96 13.89 24.21
CA THR A 1004 -26.76 13.60 25.39
C THR A 1004 -27.45 14.86 25.95
N GLY A 1005 -28.43 14.64 26.83
CA GLY A 1005 -29.13 15.72 27.53
C GLY A 1005 -29.75 16.74 26.57
N VAL A 1006 -29.52 18.03 26.86
CA VAL A 1006 -30.02 19.15 26.05
C VAL A 1006 -29.40 19.23 24.66
N ARG A 1007 -28.36 18.45 24.37
CA ARG A 1007 -27.64 18.46 23.08
C ARG A 1007 -28.03 17.32 22.15
N SER A 1008 -28.93 16.45 22.59
CA SER A 1008 -29.52 15.37 21.78
C SER A 1008 -30.17 15.85 20.47
N TYR A 1009 -30.55 17.14 20.35
CA TYR A 1009 -31.03 17.71 19.10
C TYR A 1009 -30.02 17.56 17.94
N LEU A 1010 -28.73 17.46 18.22
CA LEU A 1010 -27.68 17.25 17.22
C LEU A 1010 -27.83 15.93 16.46
N LEU A 1011 -28.49 14.91 17.05
CA LEU A 1011 -28.83 13.66 16.36
C LEU A 1011 -29.77 13.88 15.16
N HIS A 1012 -30.53 14.98 15.20
CA HIS A 1012 -31.53 15.35 14.20
C HIS A 1012 -31.10 16.56 13.36
N THR A 1013 -29.92 17.14 13.65
CA THR A 1013 -29.35 18.19 12.82
C THR A 1013 -29.00 17.61 11.45
N PRO A 1014 -29.45 18.23 10.34
CA PRO A 1014 -29.08 17.81 9.00
C PRO A 1014 -27.56 17.86 8.81
N LEU A 1015 -26.98 16.78 8.29
CA LEU A 1015 -25.59 16.72 7.86
C LEU A 1015 -25.43 17.61 6.62
N ASP A 1016 -24.98 18.83 6.88
CA ASP A 1016 -24.69 19.89 5.93
C ASP A 1016 -23.54 20.75 6.48
N PHE A 1017 -22.70 21.27 5.59
CA PHE A 1017 -21.55 22.09 5.97
C PHE A 1017 -21.95 23.29 6.83
N ASP A 1018 -23.01 24.00 6.45
CA ASP A 1018 -23.39 25.25 7.11
C ASP A 1018 -24.09 24.99 8.46
N ALA A 1019 -24.84 23.89 8.56
CA ALA A 1019 -25.53 23.52 9.80
C ALA A 1019 -24.55 23.15 10.92
N PHE A 1020 -23.49 22.41 10.59
CA PHE A 1020 -22.48 22.01 11.58
C PHE A 1020 -21.52 23.16 11.95
N ASP A 1021 -21.21 24.06 10.99
CA ASP A 1021 -20.41 25.27 11.26
C ASP A 1021 -21.06 26.15 12.34
N GLN A 1022 -22.40 26.30 12.29
CA GLN A 1022 -23.15 27.08 13.28
C GLN A 1022 -23.07 26.56 14.72
N VAL A 1023 -22.86 25.25 14.91
CA VAL A 1023 -22.69 24.65 16.25
C VAL A 1023 -21.22 24.59 16.68
N GLY A 1024 -20.32 25.16 15.88
CA GLY A 1024 -18.87 25.19 16.13
C GLY A 1024 -18.17 23.88 15.81
N ALA A 1025 -18.72 23.10 14.88
CA ALA A 1025 -18.14 21.87 14.36
C ALA A 1025 -17.90 22.00 12.86
N MET A 1026 -17.08 21.13 12.29
CA MET A 1026 -16.97 21.02 10.84
C MET A 1026 -17.24 19.59 10.41
N LEU A 1027 -17.90 19.43 9.26
CA LEU A 1027 -18.12 18.11 8.67
C LEU A 1027 -16.78 17.46 8.26
N GLY A 1028 -15.80 18.29 7.89
CA GLY A 1028 -14.46 17.88 7.47
C GLY A 1028 -14.48 16.91 6.29
N SER A 1029 -13.48 16.04 6.24
CA SER A 1029 -13.39 14.97 5.24
C SER A 1029 -14.57 13.99 5.31
N GLY A 1030 -15.33 13.90 6.41
CA GLY A 1030 -16.46 12.97 6.57
C GLY A 1030 -16.18 11.79 7.50
N GLY A 1031 -15.10 11.83 8.29
CA GLY A 1031 -14.89 10.89 9.39
C GLY A 1031 -15.91 11.11 10.53
N LEU A 1032 -16.57 10.03 10.96
CA LEU A 1032 -17.51 9.99 12.07
C LEU A 1032 -17.13 8.86 13.03
N VAL A 1033 -16.68 9.22 14.24
CA VAL A 1033 -16.34 8.25 15.28
C VAL A 1033 -17.33 8.40 16.44
N PHE A 1034 -18.27 7.48 16.56
CA PHE A 1034 -19.26 7.48 17.64
C PHE A 1034 -18.64 6.97 18.94
N ILE A 1035 -18.76 7.76 20.02
CA ILE A 1035 -18.19 7.47 21.34
C ILE A 1035 -19.27 7.08 22.35
N GLY A 1036 -18.95 6.11 23.19
CA GLY A 1036 -19.78 5.57 24.26
C GLY A 1036 -19.61 6.28 25.59
N GLU A 1037 -20.36 5.81 26.59
CA GLU A 1037 -20.33 6.38 27.93
C GLU A 1037 -19.05 6.09 28.72
N ASP A 1038 -18.26 5.11 28.27
CA ASP A 1038 -17.00 4.69 28.89
C ASP A 1038 -15.76 5.26 28.20
N ASP A 1039 -15.93 6.06 27.14
CA ASP A 1039 -14.83 6.76 26.47
C ASP A 1039 -14.41 8.03 27.23
N ASP A 1040 -13.12 8.14 27.55
CA ASP A 1040 -12.56 9.29 28.24
C ASP A 1040 -12.30 10.45 27.27
N VAL A 1041 -13.21 11.43 27.28
CA VAL A 1041 -13.16 12.59 26.39
C VAL A 1041 -11.95 13.49 26.63
N VAL A 1042 -11.44 13.59 27.87
CA VAL A 1042 -10.28 14.45 28.17
C VAL A 1042 -9.02 13.80 27.61
N ARG A 1043 -8.87 12.47 27.76
CA ARG A 1043 -7.80 11.70 27.11
C ARG A 1043 -7.91 11.74 25.60
N LEU A 1044 -9.11 11.68 25.04
CA LEU A 1044 -9.33 11.79 23.60
C LEU A 1044 -8.90 13.17 23.06
N ALA A 1045 -9.26 14.26 23.75
CA ALA A 1045 -8.79 15.60 23.41
C ALA A 1045 -7.27 15.74 23.51
N ARG A 1046 -6.66 15.12 24.52
CA ARG A 1046 -5.22 15.06 24.71
C ARG A 1046 -4.51 14.25 23.61
N HIS A 1047 -5.06 13.11 23.20
CA HIS A 1047 -4.56 12.32 22.07
C HIS A 1047 -4.56 13.12 20.76
N PHE A 1048 -5.66 13.84 20.46
CA PHE A 1048 -5.70 14.71 19.29
C PHE A 1048 -4.73 15.88 19.37
N THR A 1049 -4.51 16.43 20.56
CA THR A 1049 -3.59 17.56 20.75
C THR A 1049 -2.13 17.15 20.49
N ASP A 1050 -1.73 15.94 20.89
CA ASP A 1050 -0.41 15.39 20.54
C ASP A 1050 -0.27 15.14 19.06
N TRP A 1051 -1.26 14.49 18.46
CA TRP A 1051 -1.25 14.26 17.02
C TRP A 1051 -1.13 15.59 16.24
N LEU A 1052 -1.87 16.64 16.64
CA LEU A 1052 -1.78 17.96 16.03
C LEU A 1052 -0.45 18.67 16.28
N ALA A 1053 0.22 18.37 17.40
CA ALA A 1053 1.57 18.87 17.67
C ALA A 1053 2.60 18.18 16.76
N GLU A 1054 2.49 16.87 16.58
CA GLU A 1054 3.32 16.05 15.68
C GLU A 1054 3.14 16.45 14.20
N GLU A 1055 1.92 16.80 13.78
CA GLU A 1055 1.60 17.20 12.40
C GLU A 1055 1.84 18.69 12.11
N SER A 1056 2.35 19.44 13.08
CA SER A 1056 2.73 20.83 12.87
C SER A 1056 3.91 20.91 11.90
N CYS A 1057 3.78 21.69 10.82
CA CYS A 1057 4.92 21.97 9.93
C CYS A 1057 6.02 22.84 10.57
N GLY A 1058 5.83 23.30 11.82
CA GLY A 1058 6.83 24.06 12.57
C GLY A 1058 6.97 25.55 12.22
N GLN A 1059 6.33 26.05 11.15
CA GLN A 1059 6.51 27.43 10.69
C GLN A 1059 6.00 28.51 11.66
N CYS A 1060 4.88 28.27 12.35
CA CYS A 1060 4.26 29.28 13.21
C CYS A 1060 4.42 28.91 14.70
N PRO A 1061 5.09 29.75 15.52
CA PRO A 1061 5.27 29.48 16.95
C PRO A 1061 3.96 29.23 17.71
N PRO A 1062 2.85 29.95 17.44
CA PRO A 1062 1.57 29.68 18.09
C PRO A 1062 1.07 28.26 17.85
N CYS A 1063 1.19 27.70 16.64
CA CYS A 1063 0.80 26.31 16.39
C CYS A 1063 1.79 25.35 17.06
N LEU A 1064 3.09 25.46 16.74
CA LEU A 1064 4.11 24.51 17.19
C LEU A 1064 4.22 24.42 18.72
N GLN A 1065 4.39 25.56 19.39
CA GLN A 1065 4.59 25.59 20.84
C GLN A 1065 3.25 25.62 21.58
N GLY A 1066 2.21 26.19 20.96
CA GLY A 1066 0.90 26.28 21.59
C GLY A 1066 0.21 24.93 21.74
N THR A 1067 0.26 24.04 20.74
CA THR A 1067 -0.33 22.69 20.85
C THR A 1067 0.39 21.85 21.91
N VAL A 1068 1.73 21.90 21.96
CA VAL A 1068 2.52 21.27 23.03
C VAL A 1068 2.14 21.84 24.40
N SER A 1069 1.96 23.16 24.51
CA SER A 1069 1.55 23.78 25.77
C SER A 1069 0.12 23.42 26.18
N LEU A 1070 -0.81 23.27 25.23
CA LEU A 1070 -2.15 22.72 25.48
C LEU A 1070 -2.06 21.30 26.01
N GLY A 1071 -1.25 20.44 25.37
CA GLY A 1071 -1.02 19.05 25.78
C GLY A 1071 -0.54 18.97 27.23
N ARG A 1072 0.49 19.75 27.60
CA ARG A 1072 0.98 19.81 29.00
C ARG A 1072 -0.09 20.25 30.00
N THR A 1073 -0.94 21.21 29.62
CA THR A 1073 -2.03 21.69 30.50
C THR A 1073 -3.09 20.59 30.69
N LEU A 1074 -3.41 19.84 29.63
CA LEU A 1074 -4.28 18.68 29.70
C LEU A 1074 -3.66 17.56 30.54
N ASP A 1075 -2.34 17.34 30.43
CA ASP A 1075 -1.63 16.37 31.25
C ASP A 1075 -1.78 16.70 32.74
N THR A 1076 -1.59 17.95 33.17
CA THR A 1076 -1.83 18.37 34.56
C THR A 1076 -3.25 18.01 35.03
N ILE A 1077 -4.26 18.26 34.19
CA ILE A 1077 -5.65 17.91 34.51
C ILE A 1077 -5.82 16.38 34.60
N LEU A 1078 -5.29 15.62 33.63
CA LEU A 1078 -5.40 14.16 33.57
C LEU A 1078 -4.69 13.44 34.73
N HIS A 1079 -3.63 14.05 35.29
CA HIS A 1079 -2.95 13.56 36.49
C HIS A 1079 -3.69 13.89 37.79
N GLY A 1080 -4.83 14.60 37.72
CA GLY A 1080 -5.61 15.00 38.90
C GLY A 1080 -5.01 16.21 39.63
N GLU A 1081 -4.15 16.98 38.97
CA GLU A 1081 -3.49 18.17 39.53
C GLU A 1081 -4.10 19.48 39.01
N GLY A 1082 -5.16 19.38 38.20
CA GLY A 1082 -5.81 20.52 37.57
C GLY A 1082 -6.55 21.43 38.55
N LEU A 1083 -6.58 22.72 38.21
CA LEU A 1083 -7.30 23.80 38.91
C LEU A 1083 -8.04 24.69 37.89
N SER A 1084 -8.87 25.62 38.35
CA SER A 1084 -9.62 26.59 37.53
C SER A 1084 -8.72 27.41 36.60
N GLU A 1085 -7.53 27.80 37.05
CA GLU A 1085 -6.52 28.50 36.24
C GLU A 1085 -6.09 27.68 35.01
N HIS A 1086 -6.06 26.35 35.13
CA HIS A 1086 -5.69 25.46 34.02
C HIS A 1086 -6.81 25.44 32.97
N ILE A 1087 -8.08 25.49 33.39
CA ILE A 1087 -9.21 25.64 32.47
C ILE A 1087 -9.16 27.00 31.75
N HIS A 1088 -8.84 28.08 32.47
CA HIS A 1088 -8.62 29.40 31.85
C HIS A 1088 -7.44 29.38 30.88
N ALA A 1089 -6.34 28.71 31.25
CA ALA A 1089 -5.17 28.54 30.41
C ALA A 1089 -5.51 27.78 29.12
N LEU A 1090 -6.32 26.72 29.19
CA LEU A 1090 -6.79 26.01 27.99
C LEU A 1090 -7.56 26.94 27.05
N TRP A 1091 -8.49 27.75 27.54
CA TRP A 1091 -9.20 28.73 26.71
C TRP A 1091 -8.26 29.78 26.11
N ALA A 1092 -7.42 30.42 26.93
CA ALA A 1092 -6.52 31.48 26.48
C ALA A 1092 -5.48 30.99 25.47
N LYS A 1093 -4.88 29.83 25.71
CA LYS A 1093 -3.94 29.19 24.77
C LYS A 1093 -4.64 28.83 23.46
N SER A 1094 -5.88 28.30 23.54
CA SER A 1094 -6.67 27.96 22.35
C SER A 1094 -6.94 29.18 21.47
N ASP A 1095 -7.33 30.31 22.07
CA ASP A 1095 -7.57 31.55 21.34
C ASP A 1095 -6.28 32.10 20.69
N ALA A 1096 -5.15 32.03 21.41
CA ALA A 1096 -3.85 32.44 20.89
C ALA A 1096 -3.38 31.57 19.71
N ILE A 1097 -3.54 30.25 19.79
CA ILE A 1097 -3.23 29.33 18.69
C ILE A 1097 -4.09 29.65 17.48
N LYS A 1098 -5.40 29.80 17.68
CA LYS A 1098 -6.35 30.08 16.60
C LYS A 1098 -6.05 31.41 15.90
N ALA A 1099 -5.76 32.46 16.65
CA ALA A 1099 -5.49 33.78 16.12
C ALA A 1099 -4.09 33.92 15.50
N GLY A 1100 -3.09 33.19 16.03
CA GLY A 1100 -1.69 33.28 15.62
C GLY A 1100 -1.24 32.30 14.54
N SER A 1101 -2.10 31.36 14.15
CA SER A 1101 -1.78 30.34 13.15
C SER A 1101 -1.98 30.81 11.71
N GLN A 1102 -1.15 30.30 10.81
CA GLN A 1102 -1.08 30.78 9.43
C GLN A 1102 -1.88 29.94 8.42
N CYS A 1103 -2.25 28.71 8.80
CA CYS A 1103 -2.95 27.76 7.95
C CYS A 1103 -4.20 27.20 8.64
N GLY A 1104 -5.02 26.49 7.85
CA GLY A 1104 -6.26 25.87 8.34
C GLY A 1104 -6.05 24.91 9.51
N LEU A 1105 -4.95 24.15 9.51
CA LEU A 1105 -4.62 23.20 10.56
C LEU A 1105 -4.39 23.93 11.90
N GLY A 1106 -3.47 24.89 11.94
CA GLY A 1106 -3.20 25.62 13.18
C GLY A 1106 -4.41 26.41 13.68
N MET A 1107 -5.22 26.98 12.78
CA MET A 1107 -6.47 27.68 13.16
C MET A 1107 -7.52 26.75 13.81
N THR A 1108 -7.42 25.44 13.58
CA THR A 1108 -8.38 24.44 14.03
C THR A 1108 -7.78 23.47 15.06
N ALA A 1109 -6.47 23.55 15.32
CA ALA A 1109 -5.76 22.64 16.22
C ALA A 1109 -6.27 22.68 17.68
N ALA A 1110 -6.87 23.79 18.10
CA ALA A 1110 -7.45 23.89 19.44
C ALA A 1110 -8.92 23.40 19.53
N ASN A 1111 -9.54 23.00 18.41
CA ASN A 1111 -10.95 22.60 18.38
C ASN A 1111 -11.26 21.37 19.24
N PRO A 1112 -10.42 20.31 19.30
CA PRO A 1112 -10.70 19.17 20.16
C PRO A 1112 -10.83 19.55 21.63
N VAL A 1113 -9.94 20.44 22.09
CA VAL A 1113 -9.91 20.93 23.47
C VAL A 1113 -11.11 21.85 23.74
N THR A 1114 -11.32 22.86 22.89
CA THR A 1114 -12.40 23.83 23.09
C THR A 1114 -13.79 23.21 22.92
N SER A 1115 -13.94 22.24 22.03
CA SER A 1115 -15.17 21.46 21.90
C SER A 1115 -15.36 20.53 23.09
N ALA A 1116 -14.33 19.81 23.56
CA ALA A 1116 -14.43 18.99 24.77
C ALA A 1116 -14.82 19.82 26.00
N LEU A 1117 -14.20 21.00 26.21
CA LEU A 1117 -14.57 21.92 27.29
C LEU A 1117 -16.03 22.38 27.19
N ARG A 1118 -16.50 22.69 25.98
CA ARG A 1118 -17.87 23.12 25.74
C ARG A 1118 -18.86 21.97 25.93
N PHE A 1119 -18.58 20.81 25.32
CA PHE A 1119 -19.52 19.71 25.13
C PHE A 1119 -19.50 18.69 26.27
N PHE A 1120 -18.37 18.56 26.97
CA PHE A 1120 -18.15 17.64 28.08
C PHE A 1120 -17.49 18.32 29.29
N PRO A 1121 -17.99 19.48 29.77
CA PRO A 1121 -17.39 20.19 30.89
C PRO A 1121 -17.36 19.34 32.17
N GLN A 1122 -18.32 18.40 32.32
CA GLN A 1122 -18.35 17.46 33.42
C GLN A 1122 -17.14 16.52 33.47
N SER A 1123 -16.56 16.18 32.31
CA SER A 1123 -15.40 15.28 32.24
C SER A 1123 -14.14 15.99 32.78
N PHE A 1124 -14.00 17.28 32.51
CA PHE A 1124 -12.96 18.11 33.12
C PHE A 1124 -13.20 18.31 34.62
N LEU A 1125 -14.44 18.63 35.01
CA LEU A 1125 -14.80 18.77 36.42
C LEU A 1125 -14.47 17.50 37.22
N TRP A 1126 -14.71 16.32 36.66
CA TRP A 1126 -14.37 15.05 37.28
C TRP A 1126 -12.89 14.98 37.65
N TYR A 1127 -11.99 15.36 36.73
CA TYR A 1127 -10.55 15.41 36.97
C TYR A 1127 -10.14 16.50 37.96
N LEU A 1128 -10.79 17.66 37.93
CA LEU A 1128 -10.53 18.73 38.90
C LEU A 1128 -10.87 18.30 40.33
N LEU A 1129 -11.96 17.55 40.53
CA LEU A 1129 -12.38 17.06 41.85
C LEU A 1129 -11.43 16.02 42.46
N VAL A 1130 -10.61 15.36 41.63
CA VAL A 1130 -9.55 14.45 42.10
C VAL A 1130 -8.46 15.21 42.84
N ASN A 1131 -8.27 16.50 42.53
CA ASN A 1131 -7.21 17.30 43.11
C ASN A 1131 -7.43 17.50 44.62
N PRO A 1132 -6.47 17.10 45.48
CA PRO A 1132 -6.62 17.27 46.93
C PRO A 1132 -6.67 18.75 47.37
N ARG A 1133 -6.28 19.69 46.49
CA ARG A 1133 -6.36 21.14 46.72
C ARG A 1133 -7.76 21.71 46.40
N MET A 1134 -8.67 20.90 45.88
CA MET A 1134 -10.01 21.36 45.52
C MET A 1134 -10.81 21.73 46.77
N ASP A 1135 -11.05 23.02 46.97
CA ASP A 1135 -11.93 23.54 48.01
C ASP A 1135 -13.20 24.16 47.41
N ARG A 1136 -14.07 24.71 48.26
CA ARG A 1136 -15.33 25.30 47.80
C ARG A 1136 -15.13 26.54 46.93
N LEU A 1137 -14.15 27.40 47.22
CA LEU A 1137 -13.92 28.60 46.43
C LEU A 1137 -13.36 28.23 45.06
N GLU A 1138 -12.42 27.29 45.04
CA GLU A 1138 -11.83 26.74 43.83
C GLU A 1138 -12.83 25.97 42.96
N LEU A 1139 -13.75 25.23 43.57
CA LEU A 1139 -14.85 24.56 42.85
C LEU A 1139 -15.70 25.58 42.09
N PHE A 1140 -16.07 26.70 42.73
CA PHE A 1140 -16.86 27.74 42.07
C PHE A 1140 -16.06 28.47 41.00
N ALA A 1141 -14.78 28.76 41.22
CA ALA A 1141 -13.90 29.28 40.17
C ALA A 1141 -13.78 28.31 38.98
N GLY A 1142 -13.64 27.00 39.23
CA GLY A 1142 -13.56 25.96 38.21
C GLY A 1142 -14.86 25.82 37.42
N LEU A 1143 -16.01 25.84 38.09
CA LEU A 1143 -17.32 25.83 37.44
C LEU A 1143 -17.56 27.11 36.62
N GLU A 1144 -17.06 28.28 37.05
CA GLU A 1144 -17.07 29.51 36.23
C GLU A 1144 -16.20 29.34 34.98
N ALA A 1145 -14.96 28.85 35.14
CA ALA A 1145 -14.02 28.62 34.04
C ALA A 1145 -14.57 27.63 32.99
N LEU A 1146 -15.33 26.62 33.45
CA LEU A 1146 -16.08 25.68 32.61
C LEU A 1146 -17.37 26.26 32.01
N ARG A 1147 -17.69 27.52 32.32
CA ARG A 1147 -18.91 28.25 31.87
C ARG A 1147 -20.20 27.58 32.34
N LEU A 1148 -20.17 27.00 33.55
CA LEU A 1148 -21.28 26.33 34.21
C LEU A 1148 -21.98 27.21 35.26
N LEU A 1149 -21.50 28.43 35.50
CA LEU A 1149 -22.09 29.35 36.47
C LEU A 1149 -22.54 30.66 35.83
N THR A 1150 -23.49 31.31 36.49
CA THR A 1150 -23.75 32.73 36.28
C THR A 1150 -23.04 33.53 37.37
N ARG A 1151 -22.19 34.48 36.96
CA ARG A 1151 -21.51 35.45 37.83
C ARG A 1151 -22.22 36.80 37.75
N GLU A 1152 -22.58 37.34 38.90
CA GLU A 1152 -23.18 38.66 39.03
C GLU A 1152 -22.28 39.55 39.91
N ASN A 1153 -22.07 40.79 39.49
CA ASN A 1153 -21.36 41.77 40.31
C ASN A 1153 -22.27 42.23 41.44
N ILE A 1154 -21.77 42.18 42.67
CA ILE A 1154 -22.48 42.68 43.83
C ILE A 1154 -21.75 43.84 44.46
N GLU A 1155 -22.51 44.89 44.76
CA GLU A 1155 -22.05 46.05 45.51
C GLU A 1155 -22.99 46.20 46.71
N ARG A 1156 -22.51 45.78 47.88
CA ARG A 1156 -23.33 45.68 49.09
C ARG A 1156 -22.79 46.60 50.17
N VAL A 1157 -23.59 47.55 50.62
CA VAL A 1157 -23.23 48.44 51.74
C VAL A 1157 -23.62 47.76 53.06
N VAL A 1158 -22.61 47.31 53.82
CA VAL A 1158 -22.81 46.67 55.13
C VAL A 1158 -22.47 47.69 56.22
N ALA A 1159 -23.51 48.27 56.82
CA ALA A 1159 -23.45 49.39 57.78
C ALA A 1159 -22.75 50.65 57.22
N ARG A 1160 -22.89 51.80 57.89
CA ARG A 1160 -22.48 53.15 57.42
C ARG A 1160 -20.98 53.34 57.03
N ARG A 1161 -20.15 52.29 56.98
CA ARG A 1161 -18.69 52.39 56.73
C ARG A 1161 -18.03 51.27 55.89
N ARG A 1162 -18.72 50.23 55.39
CA ARG A 1162 -18.08 49.21 54.52
C ARG A 1162 -18.92 48.89 53.29
N GLN A 1163 -18.32 49.07 52.12
CA GLN A 1163 -18.84 48.68 50.81
C GLN A 1163 -18.10 47.40 50.41
N ILE A 1164 -18.83 46.29 50.33
CA ILE A 1164 -18.30 45.02 49.83
C ILE A 1164 -18.54 45.02 48.33
N ILE A 1165 -17.45 45.07 47.56
CA ILE A 1165 -17.45 44.91 46.11
C ILE A 1165 -16.94 43.48 45.86
N GLY A 1166 -17.73 42.68 45.16
CA GLY A 1166 -17.42 41.27 44.96
C GLY A 1166 -18.30 40.58 43.93
N TYR A 1167 -18.33 39.25 43.99
CA TYR A 1167 -19.04 38.42 43.04
C TYR A 1167 -20.01 37.48 43.75
N THR A 1168 -21.18 37.28 43.13
CA THR A 1168 -22.06 36.16 43.46
C THR A 1168 -22.04 35.16 42.33
N PHE A 1169 -21.65 33.94 42.66
CA PHE A 1169 -21.72 32.81 41.77
C PHE A 1169 -22.98 31.99 42.05
N THR A 1170 -23.70 31.61 41.00
CA THR A 1170 -24.92 30.80 41.12
C THR A 1170 -24.82 29.54 40.27
N LEU A 1171 -24.89 28.38 40.93
CA LEU A 1171 -25.08 27.07 40.31
C LEU A 1171 -26.58 26.73 40.32
N ARG A 1172 -27.19 26.68 39.14
CA ARG A 1172 -28.61 26.39 39.00
C ARG A 1172 -28.92 24.93 39.36
N ARG A 1173 -30.05 24.70 40.04
CA ARG A 1173 -30.48 23.38 40.53
C ARG A 1173 -30.53 22.29 39.45
N HIS A 1174 -30.98 22.63 38.25
CA HIS A 1174 -31.08 21.67 37.14
C HIS A 1174 -29.70 21.30 36.58
N LEU A 1175 -28.75 22.24 36.62
CA LEU A 1175 -27.37 21.98 36.22
C LEU A 1175 -26.64 21.14 37.27
N LEU A 1176 -26.87 21.40 38.56
CA LEU A 1176 -26.36 20.53 39.62
C LEU A 1176 -26.88 19.09 39.45
N ARG A 1177 -28.17 18.91 39.16
CA ARG A 1177 -28.73 17.58 38.86
C ARG A 1177 -28.06 16.92 37.66
N TYR A 1178 -27.80 17.67 36.61
CA TYR A 1178 -27.07 17.17 35.43
C TYR A 1178 -25.64 16.75 35.79
N LEU A 1179 -24.87 17.58 36.49
CA LEU A 1179 -23.48 17.28 36.86
C LEU A 1179 -23.38 16.03 37.74
N VAL A 1180 -24.22 15.91 38.77
CA VAL A 1180 -24.24 14.72 39.64
C VAL A 1180 -24.58 13.46 38.84
N SER A 1181 -25.54 13.54 37.92
CA SER A 1181 -25.90 12.42 37.03
C SER A 1181 -24.73 12.00 36.14
N GLU A 1182 -24.04 12.95 35.50
CA GLU A 1182 -22.94 12.62 34.60
C GLU A 1182 -21.67 12.17 35.34
N LEU A 1183 -21.31 12.80 36.47
CA LEU A 1183 -20.21 12.34 37.32
C LEU A 1183 -20.48 10.93 37.84
N GLY A 1184 -21.71 10.63 38.25
CA GLY A 1184 -22.12 9.29 38.66
C GLY A 1184 -21.95 8.23 37.57
N ARG A 1185 -22.01 8.62 36.28
CA ARG A 1185 -21.67 7.70 35.16
C ARG A 1185 -20.18 7.43 35.08
N LEU A 1186 -19.35 8.47 35.23
CA LEU A 1186 -17.89 8.34 35.25
C LEU A 1186 -17.40 7.53 36.47
N ASP A 1187 -18.14 7.62 37.58
CA ASP A 1187 -17.85 6.92 38.83
C ASP A 1187 -18.36 5.46 38.88
N ARG A 1188 -18.98 4.94 37.81
CA ARG A 1188 -19.76 3.67 37.80
C ARG A 1188 -18.99 2.46 38.35
N TYR A 1189 -17.66 2.42 38.18
CA TYR A 1189 -16.81 1.31 38.65
C TYR A 1189 -15.97 1.64 39.90
N ARG A 1190 -16.24 2.77 40.57
CA ARG A 1190 -15.47 3.23 41.75
C ARG A 1190 -16.21 3.00 43.06
N ALA A 1191 -15.43 2.75 44.12
CA ALA A 1191 -15.95 2.66 45.47
C ALA A 1191 -16.54 4.02 45.92
N PRO A 1192 -17.60 4.07 46.75
CA PRO A 1192 -18.29 5.32 47.12
C PRO A 1192 -17.38 6.46 47.62
N ARG A 1193 -16.32 6.15 48.36
CA ARG A 1193 -15.35 7.14 48.87
C ARG A 1193 -14.39 7.70 47.81
N GLU A 1194 -14.34 7.09 46.64
CA GLU A 1194 -13.49 7.49 45.51
C GLU A 1194 -14.32 8.16 44.39
N ARG A 1195 -15.64 8.31 44.61
CA ARG A 1195 -16.57 8.90 43.64
C ARG A 1195 -16.52 10.42 43.71
N GLN A 1196 -16.27 11.03 42.56
CA GLN A 1196 -16.21 12.47 42.44
C GLN A 1196 -17.59 13.12 42.57
N SER A 1197 -18.67 12.37 42.27
CA SER A 1197 -20.04 12.85 42.48
C SER A 1197 -20.35 13.13 43.96
N GLU A 1198 -19.81 12.31 44.89
CA GLU A 1198 -20.01 12.51 46.33
C GLU A 1198 -19.13 13.65 46.85
N HIS A 1199 -17.86 13.69 46.42
CA HIS A 1199 -16.95 14.80 46.74
C HIS A 1199 -17.54 16.15 46.32
N LEU A 1200 -18.13 16.24 45.12
CA LEU A 1200 -18.82 17.46 44.66
C LEU A 1200 -19.93 17.89 45.64
N LEU A 1201 -20.75 16.95 46.12
CA LEU A 1201 -21.84 17.24 47.06
C LEU A 1201 -21.31 17.72 48.41
N GLU A 1202 -20.21 17.14 48.89
CA GLU A 1202 -19.52 17.56 50.11
C GLU A 1202 -19.01 19.00 50.00
N LEU A 1203 -18.33 19.36 48.91
CA LEU A 1203 -17.83 20.73 48.67
C LEU A 1203 -18.96 21.76 48.53
N LEU A 1204 -20.07 21.37 47.90
CA LEU A 1204 -21.26 22.22 47.76
C LEU A 1204 -22.07 22.31 49.06
N GLN A 1205 -21.83 21.43 50.03
CA GLN A 1205 -22.62 21.25 51.25
C GLN A 1205 -24.10 20.97 50.94
N VAL A 1206 -24.34 20.08 49.98
CA VAL A 1206 -25.68 19.69 49.52
C VAL A 1206 -25.86 18.19 49.70
N THR A 1207 -26.98 17.77 50.30
CA THR A 1207 -27.30 16.34 50.40
C THR A 1207 -27.86 15.80 49.08
N SER A 1208 -27.76 14.49 48.85
CA SER A 1208 -28.29 13.84 47.64
C SER A 1208 -29.79 14.11 47.39
N HIS A 1209 -30.58 14.32 48.46
CA HIS A 1209 -32.00 14.67 48.37
C HIS A 1209 -32.26 16.13 47.97
N GLU A 1210 -31.30 17.03 48.18
CA GLU A 1210 -31.42 18.45 47.82
C GLU A 1210 -31.01 18.73 46.35
N VAL A 1211 -30.42 17.75 45.67
CA VAL A 1211 -29.99 17.84 44.27
C VAL A 1211 -31.18 18.15 43.36
N GLY A 1212 -31.16 19.34 42.74
CA GLY A 1212 -32.23 19.80 41.85
C GLY A 1212 -33.43 20.43 42.55
N VAL A 1213 -33.37 20.66 43.87
CA VAL A 1213 -34.44 21.33 44.64
C VAL A 1213 -34.23 22.85 44.66
N ARG A 1214 -33.02 23.31 44.98
CA ARG A 1214 -32.65 24.73 45.10
C ARG A 1214 -31.35 25.07 44.36
N ASP A 1215 -31.20 26.34 44.01
CA ASP A 1215 -29.94 26.87 43.46
C ASP A 1215 -28.89 26.96 44.59
N VAL A 1216 -27.61 26.82 44.24
CA VAL A 1216 -26.49 26.91 45.17
C VAL A 1216 -25.71 28.18 44.87
N HIS A 1217 -25.41 28.97 45.90
CA HIS A 1217 -24.74 30.25 45.76
C HIS A 1217 -23.40 30.29 46.53
N LEU A 1218 -22.46 31.07 46.01
CA LEU A 1218 -21.25 31.50 46.71
C LEU A 1218 -21.10 33.02 46.53
N GLU A 1219 -21.03 33.76 47.64
CA GLU A 1219 -20.65 35.17 47.65
C GLU A 1219 -19.19 35.27 48.09
N CYS A 1220 -18.35 35.99 47.32
CA CYS A 1220 -16.96 36.26 47.69
C CYS A 1220 -16.60 37.73 47.43
N SER A 1221 -15.72 38.30 48.25
CA SER A 1221 -15.17 39.64 48.01
C SER A 1221 -14.01 39.61 47.01
N LEU A 1222 -13.66 40.78 46.46
CA LEU A 1222 -12.45 40.91 45.63
C LEU A 1222 -11.17 40.52 46.40
N GLU A 1223 -11.08 40.87 47.68
CA GLU A 1223 -9.95 40.53 48.54
C GLU A 1223 -9.84 39.00 48.76
N ASP A 1224 -10.98 38.31 48.94
CA ASP A 1224 -10.99 36.84 49.11
C ASP A 1224 -10.49 36.12 47.84
N MET A 1225 -10.90 36.62 46.67
CA MET A 1225 -10.43 36.10 45.37
C MET A 1225 -8.94 36.36 45.15
N GLU A 1226 -8.45 37.57 45.45
CA GLU A 1226 -7.02 37.91 45.31
C GLU A 1226 -6.14 37.09 46.26
N GLN A 1227 -6.56 36.92 47.51
CA GLN A 1227 -5.86 36.06 48.47
C GLN A 1227 -5.86 34.61 48.02
N HIS A 1228 -6.98 34.11 47.50
CA HIS A 1228 -7.06 32.76 46.94
C HIS A 1228 -6.07 32.57 45.79
N HIS A 1229 -6.00 33.51 44.85
CA HIS A 1229 -5.03 33.44 43.75
C HIS A 1229 -3.57 33.52 44.22
N LEU A 1230 -3.26 34.33 45.23
CA LEU A 1230 -1.92 34.38 45.83
C LEU A 1230 -1.53 33.04 46.49
N VAL A 1231 -2.46 32.45 47.25
CA VAL A 1231 -2.25 31.14 47.90
C VAL A 1231 -2.01 30.04 46.86
N LEU A 1232 -2.76 30.04 45.76
CA LEU A 1232 -2.51 29.12 44.65
C LEU A 1232 -1.15 29.39 43.99
N GLY A 1233 -0.81 30.65 43.71
CA GLY A 1233 0.45 31.07 43.09
C GLY A 1233 1.69 30.63 43.88
N ASP A 1234 1.68 30.78 45.21
CA ASP A 1234 2.76 30.36 46.10
C ASP A 1234 2.90 28.83 46.17
N MET A 1235 1.84 28.07 45.88
CA MET A 1235 1.82 26.59 45.89
C MET A 1235 2.12 25.94 44.51
N ILE A 1236 2.32 26.73 43.46
CA ILE A 1236 2.65 26.28 42.09
C ILE A 1236 4.16 26.39 41.81
N TYR A 1237 4.91 27.17 42.61
CA TYR A 1237 6.34 27.40 42.42
C TYR A 1237 7.20 26.40 43.20
N ASP A 1238 7.46 25.21 42.63
CA ASP A 1238 8.59 24.36 43.04
C ASP A 1238 9.75 24.54 42.03
N PRO A 1239 10.86 25.18 42.42
CA PRO A 1239 12.01 25.42 41.54
C PRO A 1239 12.73 24.14 41.08
N ALA A 1240 12.40 22.96 41.61
CA ALA A 1240 13.17 21.73 41.38
C ALA A 1240 12.94 21.04 40.01
N VAL A 1241 12.03 21.51 39.15
CA VAL A 1241 11.63 20.79 37.92
C VAL A 1241 11.94 21.54 36.61
N ALA A 1242 12.62 22.70 36.65
CA ALA A 1242 12.98 23.43 35.43
C ALA A 1242 14.44 23.20 34.99
N VAL A 1243 14.59 22.39 33.92
CA VAL A 1243 15.69 22.38 32.92
C VAL A 1243 17.02 21.72 33.33
N PRO A 1244 17.48 20.63 32.64
CA PRO A 1244 18.90 20.42 32.43
C PRO A 1244 19.36 21.44 31.37
N THR A 1245 20.22 22.37 31.76
CA THR A 1245 20.92 23.23 30.82
C THR A 1245 21.92 22.38 30.03
N GLY A 1246 21.70 22.26 28.72
CA GLY A 1246 22.60 21.64 27.75
C GLY A 1246 22.12 21.92 26.34
#